data_AF-A0A934YBI6-F1
#
_entry.id   AF-A0A934YBI6-F1
#
_cell.length_a   1.000
_cell.length_b   1.000
_cell.length_c   1.000
_cell.angle_alpha   90.00
_cell.angle_beta   90.00
_cell.angle_gamma   90.00
#
_symmetry.space_group_name_H-M   'P 1'
#
loop_
_entity.id
_entity.type
_entity.pdbx_description
1 polymer ?
#
loop_
_entity_poly.entity_id
_entity_poly.type
_entity_poly.pdbx_seq_one_letter_code
_entity_poly.pdbx_strand_id
1 'polypeptide(L)'
;MESGGILVNAGCGILNLSKKMQKNSGTFTNAGVINNTFIGSHSITGNIVNTGLIVNYNGSLDLTKITNNEIVLIPRSTYPGGTISPFYHGAPPYSTTLQNNSLYAVGTSTVIGTFTPGTNSLKDVSGYGEGNFNYEAKFTLNGCPLYFTKIPITLDNDLNPDSDGDGVPDNEDNCPSISNPNQLDTDNDGMGNACDTDDDNDGVPDVSDNCPLISNTNQLDSDNDGLGNDCDNDDDNDGVPDASDNCPLVSNTNQLDTDNDGMGNACDADDDNDGIPDTQDNCPLNSNANQLDTDSDGIGNVCDNDDDNDGVPDVSDNCPLTANADQGDIDGDGMGNACDTDDDNDGVPDVSDNCPLTPNSGQADTDGDGIGDACEDDTDGDGINDNADNCPSISNPDQTDTDGDGMGNACDADDDNDGIPDTQDNCPTIPNPGQTDTDGDGIGNACDDDVDNDGIPNNQDNCPTIFNPAQIDTDGDGKGDDCDNDDDNDGIPDEVDNCPLTFNTFQVDTDNDGIGDACDTDDDNDGFPDNVDNCPFTFNPDQADANGDGIGDACADDIDGDGIPNVLDNCPNIYNTDQLDSDGDGMGDACDNDDDGDGISDTSDNCPLVYNPDQLDTDSDGIGNICDNDDDNDGVGDDTDNCSFIPNADQSDADGDGQGDVCDDDDDNDGVPDISDNCPFTPNPDQLDTDGDGIGDVCANDIDGDGIKNSDDNCPLDYNPGQLDTDNDGIGNVCDADDDGDGVEDVVDNCPLDFNPDQIDSNGNGIGDVCDGTSAVDDILQSIKVYPNPANDHLKLVKGGSEIKAWFIYDVYNRCLVFDKNVKGNEDVTISLMSCNSGVHIIRIELANGSTLIRRFTVIK
;
A
#
# COMPACT_ATOMS: atom_id res chain seq x y z
N MET A 1 -38.28 14.01 -70.98
CA MET A 1 -37.69 14.94 -69.99
C MET A 1 -36.22 14.98 -70.33
N GLU A 2 -35.68 16.17 -70.59
CA GLU A 2 -34.36 16.33 -71.19
C GLU A 2 -33.46 17.14 -70.24
N SER A 3 -32.84 16.43 -69.29
CA SER A 3 -31.66 16.81 -68.48
C SER A 3 -31.54 15.91 -67.24
N GLY A 4 -30.32 15.41 -66.98
CA GLY A 4 -29.72 15.01 -65.68
C GLY A 4 -30.40 14.07 -64.67
N GLY A 5 -31.74 14.02 -64.57
CA GLY A 5 -32.42 13.47 -63.40
C GLY A 5 -32.57 11.95 -63.33
N ILE A 6 -32.41 11.41 -62.12
CA ILE A 6 -33.03 10.14 -61.72
C ILE A 6 -34.55 10.32 -61.70
N LEU A 7 -35.32 9.32 -62.14
CA LEU A 7 -36.77 9.32 -62.03
C LEU A 7 -37.27 8.03 -61.38
N VAL A 8 -38.16 8.17 -60.39
CA VAL A 8 -38.68 7.06 -59.57
C VAL A 8 -40.20 7.18 -59.47
N ASN A 9 -40.94 6.14 -59.85
CA ASN A 9 -42.37 5.99 -59.52
C ASN A 9 -42.52 5.06 -58.30
N ALA A 10 -42.46 5.61 -57.09
CA ALA A 10 -42.57 4.88 -55.84
C ALA A 10 -43.99 4.93 -55.24
N GLY A 11 -44.36 3.92 -54.45
CA GLY A 11 -45.53 3.98 -53.56
C GLY A 11 -46.90 3.88 -54.24
N CYS A 12 -47.17 2.80 -54.98
CA CYS A 12 -48.48 2.50 -55.61
C CYS A 12 -49.01 3.57 -56.62
N GLY A 13 -48.17 4.50 -57.09
CA GLY A 13 -48.58 5.56 -58.03
C GLY A 13 -48.98 5.06 -59.43
N ILE A 14 -49.91 5.77 -60.08
CA ILE A 14 -50.33 5.52 -61.47
C ILE A 14 -49.76 6.59 -62.41
N LEU A 15 -48.89 6.20 -63.33
CA LEU A 15 -48.35 7.04 -64.39
C LEU A 15 -49.07 6.76 -65.71
N ASN A 16 -49.62 7.80 -66.35
CA ASN A 16 -50.28 7.68 -67.65
C ASN A 16 -49.39 8.31 -68.74
N LEU A 17 -49.09 7.54 -69.80
CA LEU A 17 -48.22 7.96 -70.90
C LEU A 17 -49.02 8.16 -72.19
N SER A 18 -48.86 9.32 -72.82
CA SER A 18 -49.55 9.72 -74.06
C SER A 18 -48.63 10.38 -75.10
N LYS A 19 -47.31 10.39 -74.84
CA LYS A 19 -46.24 10.90 -75.72
C LYS A 19 -45.02 9.97 -75.67
N LYS A 20 -44.11 10.11 -76.64
CA LYS A 20 -42.83 9.38 -76.69
C LYS A 20 -41.98 9.65 -75.44
N MET A 21 -41.34 8.61 -74.91
CA MET A 21 -40.27 8.73 -73.92
C MET A 21 -38.89 8.78 -74.60
N GLN A 22 -38.05 9.70 -74.12
CA GLN A 22 -36.65 9.90 -74.52
C GLN A 22 -35.80 10.14 -73.27
N LYS A 23 -34.69 9.39 -73.13
CA LYS A 23 -33.63 9.56 -72.11
C LYS A 23 -32.31 9.01 -72.69
N ASN A 24 -31.22 9.76 -72.53
CA ASN A 24 -29.95 9.54 -73.24
C ASN A 24 -28.81 8.96 -72.35
N SER A 25 -28.99 8.90 -71.03
CA SER A 25 -28.11 8.17 -70.08
C SER A 25 -28.79 8.03 -68.71
N GLY A 26 -28.40 7.03 -67.91
CA GLY A 26 -28.81 6.84 -66.50
C GLY A 26 -30.15 6.12 -66.25
N THR A 27 -30.31 5.59 -65.03
CA THR A 27 -31.39 4.64 -64.66
C THR A 27 -32.80 5.27 -64.54
N PHE A 28 -33.83 4.45 -64.67
CA PHE A 28 -35.25 4.75 -64.38
C PHE A 28 -35.86 3.63 -63.53
N THR A 29 -36.64 3.96 -62.49
CA THR A 29 -37.19 2.97 -61.55
C THR A 29 -38.71 3.07 -61.41
N ASN A 30 -39.44 1.95 -61.53
CA ASN A 30 -40.90 1.90 -61.35
C ASN A 30 -41.35 0.81 -60.37
N ALA A 31 -42.12 1.20 -59.36
CA ALA A 31 -42.80 0.32 -58.40
C ALA A 31 -44.32 0.62 -58.32
N GLY A 32 -44.90 1.13 -59.41
CA GLY A 32 -46.32 1.46 -59.54
C GLY A 32 -46.90 1.00 -60.88
N VAL A 33 -48.04 1.55 -61.29
CA VAL A 33 -48.73 1.18 -62.54
C VAL A 33 -48.45 2.20 -63.64
N ILE A 34 -47.99 1.74 -64.81
CA ILE A 34 -47.81 2.54 -66.02
C ILE A 34 -48.87 2.15 -67.05
N ASN A 35 -49.73 3.09 -67.42
CA ASN A 35 -50.74 2.92 -68.47
C ASN A 35 -50.33 3.71 -69.72
N ASN A 36 -49.93 3.02 -70.80
CA ASN A 36 -49.52 3.66 -72.04
C ASN A 36 -50.70 3.77 -73.03
N THR A 37 -50.76 4.88 -73.74
CA THR A 37 -51.73 5.18 -74.81
C THR A 37 -51.06 5.79 -76.05
N PHE A 38 -49.73 5.96 -76.04
CA PHE A 38 -48.94 6.43 -77.17
C PHE A 38 -48.81 5.35 -78.26
N ILE A 39 -48.97 5.75 -79.52
CA ILE A 39 -48.85 4.87 -80.70
C ILE A 39 -47.59 5.30 -81.47
N GLY A 40 -46.52 4.53 -81.32
CA GLY A 40 -45.19 4.82 -81.85
C GLY A 40 -44.10 4.15 -81.00
N SER A 41 -42.83 4.22 -81.45
CA SER A 41 -41.70 3.68 -80.69
C SER A 41 -41.17 4.69 -79.66
N HIS A 42 -40.84 4.20 -78.46
CA HIS A 42 -40.02 4.93 -77.48
C HIS A 42 -38.53 4.82 -77.80
N SER A 43 -37.68 5.57 -77.11
CA SER A 43 -36.22 5.58 -77.32
C SER A 43 -35.53 5.80 -75.98
N ILE A 44 -34.95 4.75 -75.40
CA ILE A 44 -34.41 4.77 -74.03
C ILE A 44 -33.06 4.04 -74.08
N THR A 45 -32.02 4.66 -73.52
CA THR A 45 -30.62 4.19 -73.63
C THR A 45 -29.97 3.88 -72.28
N GLY A 46 -30.60 4.27 -71.17
CA GLY A 46 -30.21 3.89 -69.81
C GLY A 46 -31.16 2.84 -69.21
N ASN A 47 -30.67 2.10 -68.22
CA ASN A 47 -31.34 0.92 -67.65
C ASN A 47 -32.70 1.22 -67.00
N ILE A 48 -33.66 0.32 -67.19
CA ILE A 48 -34.96 0.32 -66.52
C ILE A 48 -34.98 -0.77 -65.45
N VAL A 49 -35.20 -0.35 -64.20
CA VAL A 49 -35.51 -1.24 -63.07
C VAL A 49 -37.02 -1.23 -62.84
N ASN A 50 -37.71 -2.30 -63.24
CA ASN A 50 -39.17 -2.40 -63.06
C ASN A 50 -39.56 -3.45 -62.02
N THR A 51 -40.41 -3.06 -61.08
CA THR A 51 -41.06 -3.90 -60.07
C THR A 51 -42.56 -3.56 -59.96
N GLY A 52 -43.16 -3.10 -61.06
CA GLY A 52 -44.56 -2.68 -61.14
C GLY A 52 -45.20 -2.95 -62.51
N LEU A 53 -46.50 -2.75 -62.62
CA LEU A 53 -47.28 -3.18 -63.79
C LEU A 53 -47.21 -2.17 -64.96
N ILE A 54 -47.07 -2.65 -66.19
CA ILE A 54 -47.23 -1.87 -67.43
C ILE A 54 -48.43 -2.43 -68.22
N VAL A 55 -49.27 -1.58 -68.83
CA VAL A 55 -50.44 -1.99 -69.64
C VAL A 55 -50.68 -1.14 -70.90
N ASN A 56 -51.48 -1.68 -71.83
CA ASN A 56 -52.05 -1.04 -73.03
C ASN A 56 -51.05 -0.53 -74.10
N TYR A 57 -49.83 -1.06 -74.09
CA TYR A 57 -48.77 -0.71 -75.04
C TYR A 57 -49.10 -1.16 -76.48
N ASN A 58 -48.88 -0.27 -77.46
CA ASN A 58 -49.30 -0.47 -78.85
C ASN A 58 -48.23 0.07 -79.83
N GLY A 59 -46.98 -0.36 -79.64
CA GLY A 59 -45.78 0.04 -80.40
C GLY A 59 -44.62 -0.94 -80.15
N SER A 60 -43.38 -0.57 -80.48
CA SER A 60 -42.18 -1.35 -80.14
C SER A 60 -41.53 -0.86 -78.84
N LEU A 61 -40.90 -1.77 -78.08
CA LEU A 61 -40.15 -1.52 -76.85
C LEU A 61 -38.86 -2.34 -76.90
N ASP A 62 -37.71 -1.72 -76.66
CA ASP A 62 -36.45 -2.45 -76.52
C ASP A 62 -36.41 -3.14 -75.15
N LEU A 63 -36.45 -4.48 -75.17
CA LEU A 63 -36.41 -5.31 -73.97
C LEU A 63 -34.98 -5.46 -73.42
N THR A 64 -33.94 -5.20 -74.23
CA THR A 64 -32.53 -5.37 -73.83
C THR A 64 -32.05 -4.32 -72.82
N LYS A 65 -32.85 -3.27 -72.59
CA LYS A 65 -32.53 -2.15 -71.66
C LYS A 65 -33.30 -2.22 -70.34
N ILE A 66 -33.89 -3.38 -70.03
CA ILE A 66 -34.72 -3.61 -68.86
C ILE A 66 -34.09 -4.73 -68.02
N THR A 67 -33.70 -4.43 -66.78
CA THR A 67 -32.89 -5.33 -65.94
C THR A 67 -33.66 -5.95 -64.77
N ASN A 68 -35.01 -5.94 -64.81
CA ASN A 68 -35.84 -6.77 -63.93
C ASN A 68 -37.23 -7.08 -64.53
N ASN A 69 -37.95 -8.03 -63.92
CA ASN A 69 -38.60 -9.16 -64.61
C ASN A 69 -40.15 -9.15 -64.73
N GLU A 70 -40.82 -8.00 -64.93
CA GLU A 70 -42.28 -7.97 -65.19
C GLU A 70 -42.72 -6.93 -66.23
N ILE A 71 -43.50 -7.35 -67.25
CA ILE A 71 -44.13 -6.49 -68.28
C ILE A 71 -45.41 -7.20 -68.79
N VAL A 72 -46.49 -6.46 -69.15
CA VAL A 72 -47.71 -7.03 -69.78
C VAL A 72 -48.24 -6.16 -70.94
N LEU A 73 -48.06 -6.61 -72.19
CA LEU A 73 -48.46 -5.88 -73.41
C LEU A 73 -49.41 -6.71 -74.29
N ILE A 74 -50.41 -6.08 -74.91
CA ILE A 74 -51.51 -6.72 -75.66
C ILE A 74 -51.98 -5.72 -76.74
N PRO A 75 -52.23 -6.06 -78.04
CA PRO A 75 -52.55 -7.37 -78.66
C PRO A 75 -51.28 -8.18 -79.12
N ARG A 76 -51.28 -9.22 -79.99
CA ARG A 76 -52.21 -9.72 -81.04
C ARG A 76 -51.99 -11.22 -81.35
N SER A 77 -52.75 -11.78 -82.31
CA SER A 77 -52.59 -13.09 -82.96
C SER A 77 -53.21 -13.17 -84.37
N THR A 78 -52.77 -14.13 -85.19
CA THR A 78 -53.48 -14.66 -86.36
C THR A 78 -53.23 -16.16 -86.55
N TYR A 79 -54.15 -17.01 -86.08
CA TYR A 79 -54.18 -18.47 -86.29
C TYR A 79 -54.79 -18.85 -87.67
N PRO A 80 -54.47 -19.98 -88.34
CA PRO A 80 -53.54 -21.05 -87.98
C PRO A 80 -52.11 -20.56 -87.75
N GLY A 81 -51.35 -21.33 -86.99
CA GLY A 81 -49.99 -21.00 -86.60
C GLY A 81 -49.89 -20.00 -85.43
N GLY A 82 -50.61 -18.87 -85.50
CA GLY A 82 -50.40 -17.75 -84.56
C GLY A 82 -50.82 -17.99 -83.10
N THR A 83 -49.85 -17.80 -82.19
CA THR A 83 -50.01 -17.65 -80.73
C THR A 83 -50.54 -16.26 -80.33
N ILE A 84 -50.91 -16.11 -79.05
CA ILE A 84 -51.38 -14.84 -78.47
C ILE A 84 -50.33 -14.27 -77.51
N SER A 85 -49.84 -13.06 -77.81
CA SER A 85 -49.12 -12.24 -76.82
C SER A 85 -50.13 -11.55 -75.89
N PRO A 86 -50.13 -11.90 -74.59
CA PRO A 86 -49.29 -11.20 -73.63
C PRO A 86 -47.99 -11.93 -73.30
N PHE A 87 -46.87 -11.30 -73.63
CA PHE A 87 -45.55 -11.78 -73.22
C PHE A 87 -45.22 -11.25 -71.82
N TYR A 88 -45.43 -12.08 -70.80
CA TYR A 88 -44.76 -11.93 -69.51
C TYR A 88 -43.29 -12.28 -69.72
N HIS A 89 -42.37 -11.40 -69.30
CA HIS A 89 -40.93 -11.61 -69.46
C HIS A 89 -40.22 -11.58 -68.12
N GLY A 90 -39.81 -12.76 -67.63
CA GLY A 90 -39.09 -12.90 -66.37
C GLY A 90 -39.20 -14.30 -65.74
N ALA A 91 -38.26 -14.61 -64.85
CA ALA A 91 -38.28 -15.83 -64.04
C ALA A 91 -39.12 -15.64 -62.76
N PRO A 92 -39.93 -16.65 -62.33
CA PRO A 92 -40.74 -16.56 -61.12
C PRO A 92 -39.90 -16.67 -59.83
N PRO A 93 -40.41 -16.21 -58.66
CA PRO A 93 -41.79 -15.77 -58.39
C PRO A 93 -42.10 -14.34 -58.88
N TYR A 94 -43.34 -14.16 -59.34
CA TYR A 94 -43.87 -12.90 -59.86
C TYR A 94 -44.39 -11.98 -58.74
N SER A 95 -44.09 -10.67 -58.83
CA SER A 95 -44.62 -9.61 -57.97
C SER A 95 -46.03 -9.14 -58.34
N THR A 96 -46.52 -9.48 -59.53
CA THR A 96 -47.91 -9.24 -59.97
C THR A 96 -48.59 -10.51 -60.48
N THR A 97 -49.90 -10.66 -60.22
CA THR A 97 -50.66 -11.84 -60.65
C THR A 97 -52.06 -11.50 -61.17
N LEU A 98 -52.52 -12.26 -62.17
CA LEU A 98 -53.90 -12.25 -62.68
C LEU A 98 -54.80 -13.06 -61.73
N GLN A 99 -55.84 -12.45 -61.18
CA GLN A 99 -56.70 -13.07 -60.18
C GLN A 99 -57.34 -14.36 -60.69
N ASN A 100 -56.87 -15.48 -60.14
CA ASN A 100 -57.29 -16.86 -60.48
C ASN A 100 -57.10 -17.23 -61.96
N ASN A 101 -56.11 -16.66 -62.66
CA ASN A 101 -55.82 -16.89 -64.10
C ASN A 101 -57.03 -16.77 -65.06
N SER A 102 -58.05 -16.03 -64.63
CA SER A 102 -59.38 -16.04 -65.22
C SER A 102 -59.65 -14.74 -65.99
N LEU A 103 -60.22 -14.88 -67.20
CA LEU A 103 -60.76 -13.76 -67.97
C LEU A 103 -62.27 -13.67 -67.74
N TYR A 104 -62.72 -12.47 -67.39
CA TYR A 104 -64.09 -12.19 -66.96
C TYR A 104 -64.90 -11.52 -68.07
N ALA A 105 -66.23 -11.67 -68.01
CA ALA A 105 -67.15 -10.85 -68.79
C ALA A 105 -67.18 -9.42 -68.21
N VAL A 106 -67.05 -8.44 -69.11
CA VAL A 106 -66.84 -7.01 -68.79
C VAL A 106 -67.83 -6.48 -67.74
N GLY A 107 -67.33 -5.91 -66.66
CA GLY A 107 -68.15 -5.35 -65.58
C GLY A 107 -68.83 -6.38 -64.68
N THR A 108 -68.42 -7.65 -64.71
CA THR A 108 -69.02 -8.74 -63.91
C THR A 108 -67.99 -9.56 -63.15
N SER A 109 -68.43 -10.63 -62.49
CA SER A 109 -67.59 -11.68 -61.87
C SER A 109 -67.67 -13.03 -62.59
N THR A 110 -68.29 -13.11 -63.78
CA THR A 110 -68.43 -14.34 -64.56
C THR A 110 -67.17 -14.61 -65.39
N VAL A 111 -66.59 -15.82 -65.28
CA VAL A 111 -65.44 -16.25 -66.09
C VAL A 111 -65.88 -16.78 -67.45
N ILE A 112 -65.17 -16.40 -68.52
CA ILE A 112 -65.47 -16.72 -69.93
C ILE A 112 -64.25 -17.21 -70.72
N GLY A 113 -63.07 -17.21 -70.11
CA GLY A 113 -61.84 -17.76 -70.67
C GLY A 113 -60.82 -18.02 -69.57
N THR A 114 -59.88 -18.95 -69.80
CA THR A 114 -58.77 -19.22 -68.88
C THR A 114 -57.45 -19.08 -69.62
N PHE A 115 -56.49 -18.42 -68.97
CA PHE A 115 -55.13 -18.29 -69.48
C PHE A 115 -54.25 -19.36 -68.82
N THR A 116 -53.37 -19.98 -69.61
CA THR A 116 -52.36 -20.93 -69.11
C THR A 116 -50.99 -20.27 -69.21
N PRO A 117 -50.39 -19.80 -68.11
CA PRO A 117 -49.01 -19.31 -68.12
C PRO A 117 -48.03 -20.38 -68.61
N GLY A 118 -46.99 -19.96 -69.32
CA GLY A 118 -45.94 -20.83 -69.85
C GLY A 118 -46.16 -21.32 -71.28
N THR A 119 -47.40 -21.59 -71.71
CA THR A 119 -47.70 -22.00 -73.10
C THR A 119 -48.25 -20.87 -73.98
N ASN A 120 -48.58 -19.71 -73.40
CA ASN A 120 -49.21 -18.55 -74.05
C ASN A 120 -50.45 -18.89 -74.90
N SER A 121 -51.11 -20.01 -74.56
CA SER A 121 -52.28 -20.54 -75.24
C SER A 121 -53.56 -20.13 -74.51
N LEU A 122 -54.40 -19.31 -75.14
CA LEU A 122 -55.77 -19.09 -74.68
C LEU A 122 -56.65 -20.24 -75.15
N LYS A 123 -57.32 -20.91 -74.21
CA LYS A 123 -58.39 -21.85 -74.54
C LYS A 123 -59.71 -21.08 -74.56
N ASP A 124 -60.24 -20.83 -75.76
CA ASP A 124 -61.58 -20.28 -75.88
C ASP A 124 -62.61 -21.31 -75.38
N VAL A 125 -63.61 -20.81 -74.66
CA VAL A 125 -64.80 -21.55 -74.23
C VAL A 125 -66.09 -20.76 -74.50
N SER A 126 -66.02 -19.68 -75.29
CA SER A 126 -67.15 -18.84 -75.69
C SER A 126 -67.82 -19.32 -76.99
N GLY A 127 -67.06 -19.89 -77.93
CA GLY A 127 -67.58 -20.64 -79.08
C GLY A 127 -67.88 -19.81 -80.33
N TYR A 128 -66.92 -18.98 -80.77
CA TYR A 128 -67.04 -18.16 -81.98
C TYR A 128 -66.34 -18.77 -83.23
N GLY A 129 -66.69 -18.26 -84.43
CA GLY A 129 -66.05 -18.63 -85.71
C GLY A 129 -65.03 -17.60 -86.20
N GLU A 130 -64.63 -17.67 -87.47
CA GLU A 130 -63.67 -16.76 -88.12
C GLU A 130 -64.07 -15.27 -87.90
N GLY A 131 -63.36 -14.58 -86.99
CA GLY A 131 -63.82 -13.29 -86.42
C GLY A 131 -62.86 -12.68 -85.37
N ASN A 132 -63.31 -11.63 -84.66
CA ASN A 132 -62.51 -10.82 -83.71
C ASN A 132 -63.39 -10.38 -82.49
N PHE A 133 -62.90 -10.47 -81.23
CA PHE A 133 -63.70 -10.27 -79.99
C PHE A 133 -62.94 -9.57 -78.82
N ASN A 134 -63.56 -9.39 -77.62
CA ASN A 134 -63.05 -8.57 -76.49
C ASN A 134 -63.49 -9.06 -75.07
N TYR A 135 -62.58 -9.08 -74.06
CA TYR A 135 -62.81 -9.59 -72.68
C TYR A 135 -62.26 -8.66 -71.53
N GLU A 136 -62.34 -9.05 -70.24
CA GLU A 136 -61.85 -8.30 -69.06
C GLU A 136 -60.90 -9.12 -68.14
N ALA A 137 -59.94 -8.47 -67.47
CA ALA A 137 -58.93 -9.11 -66.59
C ALA A 137 -58.78 -8.35 -65.25
N LYS A 138 -58.20 -8.95 -64.20
CA LYS A 138 -58.14 -8.37 -62.83
C LYS A 138 -56.80 -8.65 -62.13
N PHE A 139 -56.07 -7.64 -61.65
CA PHE A 139 -54.70 -7.79 -61.11
C PHE A 139 -54.50 -7.28 -59.68
N THR A 140 -53.56 -7.88 -58.94
CA THR A 140 -53.08 -7.44 -57.60
C THR A 140 -51.57 -7.20 -57.61
N LEU A 141 -51.10 -6.18 -56.87
CA LEU A 141 -49.70 -5.81 -56.66
C LEU A 141 -49.45 -5.74 -55.13
N ASN A 142 -48.30 -6.24 -54.66
CA ASN A 142 -48.02 -6.37 -53.22
C ASN A 142 -48.15 -5.04 -52.46
N GLY A 143 -49.11 -4.96 -51.54
CA GLY A 143 -49.40 -3.78 -50.73
C GLY A 143 -50.35 -2.73 -51.37
N CYS A 144 -50.76 -2.90 -52.63
CA CYS A 144 -51.55 -1.91 -53.38
C CYS A 144 -52.99 -2.41 -53.76
N PRO A 145 -53.90 -1.54 -54.27
CA PRO A 145 -55.24 -1.89 -54.84
C PRO A 145 -55.25 -2.68 -56.21
N LEU A 146 -56.39 -2.83 -56.94
CA LEU A 146 -56.65 -3.77 -58.10
C LEU A 146 -56.91 -3.15 -59.58
N TYR A 147 -56.59 -3.81 -60.79
CA TYR A 147 -56.46 -3.30 -62.29
C TYR A 147 -56.78 -4.33 -63.66
N PHE A 148 -56.63 -4.25 -65.15
CA PHE A 148 -57.22 -5.09 -66.52
C PHE A 148 -56.72 -5.26 -68.23
N THR A 149 -57.07 -6.21 -69.34
CA THR A 149 -56.86 -6.29 -71.05
C THR A 149 -57.33 -7.46 -72.34
N LYS A 150 -57.03 -7.63 -73.82
CA LYS A 150 -57.73 -8.36 -75.22
C LYS A 150 -57.14 -8.88 -76.86
N ILE A 151 -57.67 -9.68 -78.03
CA ILE A 151 -57.01 -10.58 -79.36
C ILE A 151 -57.60 -11.42 -80.88
N PRO A 152 -56.94 -11.85 -82.20
CA PRO A 152 -57.26 -12.50 -83.80
C PRO A 152 -56.66 -13.78 -84.98
N ILE A 153 -56.70 -13.97 -86.51
CA ILE A 153 -56.46 -15.18 -87.78
C ILE A 153 -55.74 -15.30 -89.49
N THR A 154 -55.26 -16.41 -90.46
CA THR A 154 -54.71 -16.62 -92.14
C THR A 154 -54.17 -17.99 -93.26
N LEU A 155 -53.78 -18.17 -94.74
CA LEU A 155 -53.34 -19.42 -95.93
C LEU A 155 -52.66 -19.51 -97.65
N ASP A 156 -52.18 -20.64 -98.58
CA ASP A 156 -52.00 -21.13 -100.28
C ASP A 156 -50.77 -21.80 -101.50
N ASN A 157 -50.80 -22.54 -102.86
CA ASN A 157 -49.71 -23.13 -104.13
C ASN A 157 -49.78 -24.05 -105.74
N ASP A 158 -48.83 -24.38 -106.91
CA ASP A 158 -48.79 -25.32 -108.42
C ASP A 158 -47.58 -25.72 -109.77
N LEU A 159 -47.54 -26.56 -111.06
CA LEU A 159 -46.44 -27.04 -112.36
C LEU A 159 -46.49 -27.90 -114.00
N ASN A 160 -45.48 -28.28 -115.12
CA ASN A 160 -45.40 -29.23 -116.61
C ASN A 160 -44.22 -29.49 -118.03
N PRO A 161 -44.18 -30.30 -119.36
CA PRO A 161 -43.07 -30.87 -120.60
C PRO A 161 -43.09 -31.35 -122.39
N ASP A 162 -42.09 -31.89 -123.43
CA ASP A 162 -42.01 -32.38 -125.14
C ASP A 162 -40.91 -33.38 -126.27
N SER A 163 -40.61 -33.46 -127.78
CA SER A 163 -40.00 -34.57 -129.02
C SER A 163 -38.99 -34.55 -130.59
N ASP A 164 -38.77 -35.50 -131.80
CA ASP A 164 -37.58 -35.94 -133.05
C ASP A 164 -37.50 -36.52 -134.83
N GLY A 165 -36.38 -36.93 -135.83
CA GLY A 165 -36.01 -37.66 -137.35
C GLY A 165 -35.23 -37.22 -138.87
N ASP A 166 -34.22 -37.88 -139.66
CA ASP A 166 -33.26 -37.44 -140.89
C ASP A 166 -33.66 -36.63 -142.22
N GLY A 167 -33.90 -37.20 -143.43
CA GLY A 167 -34.19 -36.47 -144.69
C GLY A 167 -33.44 -36.77 -146.03
N VAL A 168 -32.34 -37.53 -146.10
CA VAL A 168 -31.78 -38.03 -147.39
C VAL A 168 -32.19 -39.50 -147.55
N PRO A 169 -33.06 -39.85 -148.52
CA PRO A 169 -33.48 -41.24 -148.70
C PRO A 169 -32.29 -42.14 -149.04
N ASP A 170 -32.30 -43.35 -148.48
CA ASP A 170 -31.24 -44.37 -148.32
C ASP A 170 -30.52 -44.85 -149.62
N ASN A 171 -30.65 -44.13 -150.74
CA ASN A 171 -30.20 -44.51 -152.07
C ASN A 171 -29.47 -43.40 -152.86
N GLU A 172 -29.39 -42.17 -152.36
CA GLU A 172 -28.57 -41.08 -152.95
C GLU A 172 -27.34 -40.82 -152.08
N ASP A 173 -26.71 -41.93 -151.68
CA ASP A 173 -26.08 -42.09 -150.39
C ASP A 173 -24.85 -43.01 -150.54
N ASN A 174 -23.65 -42.51 -150.23
CA ASN A 174 -22.40 -43.27 -150.22
C ASN A 174 -22.21 -44.08 -148.93
N CYS A 175 -23.08 -43.89 -147.92
CA CYS A 175 -23.19 -44.72 -146.72
C CYS A 175 -24.62 -45.28 -146.50
N PRO A 176 -25.23 -46.08 -147.42
CA PRO A 176 -26.68 -46.43 -147.53
C PRO A 176 -27.45 -47.03 -146.33
N SER A 177 -26.90 -47.02 -145.12
CA SER A 177 -27.53 -47.46 -143.87
C SER A 177 -27.14 -46.60 -142.66
N ILE A 178 -26.41 -45.49 -142.87
CA ILE A 178 -25.97 -44.51 -141.88
C ILE A 178 -26.15 -43.13 -142.53
N SER A 179 -27.02 -42.29 -141.96
CA SER A 179 -27.30 -40.93 -142.46
C SER A 179 -26.00 -40.13 -142.70
N ASN A 180 -25.67 -39.85 -143.98
CA ASN A 180 -24.66 -38.85 -144.32
C ASN A 180 -25.07 -37.94 -145.53
N PRO A 181 -26.03 -37.00 -145.35
CA PRO A 181 -26.53 -36.12 -146.41
C PRO A 181 -25.52 -35.28 -147.22
N ASN A 182 -24.25 -35.26 -146.83
CA ASN A 182 -23.18 -34.44 -147.41
C ASN A 182 -22.34 -35.14 -148.49
N GLN A 183 -22.23 -36.48 -148.48
CA GLN A 183 -21.52 -37.27 -149.50
C GLN A 183 -20.03 -36.90 -149.65
N LEU A 184 -19.33 -36.78 -148.52
CA LEU A 184 -17.88 -36.52 -148.48
C LEU A 184 -17.06 -37.77 -148.87
N ASP A 185 -15.84 -37.52 -149.37
CA ASP A 185 -14.79 -38.46 -149.81
C ASP A 185 -13.46 -37.65 -149.78
N THR A 186 -12.52 -37.97 -148.87
CA THR A 186 -11.35 -37.13 -148.57
C THR A 186 -10.13 -37.48 -149.44
N ASP A 187 -9.60 -38.70 -149.37
CA ASP A 187 -8.44 -39.13 -150.17
C ASP A 187 -8.78 -39.34 -151.67
N ASN A 188 -10.07 -39.46 -152.00
CA ASN A 188 -10.63 -39.75 -153.33
C ASN A 188 -10.44 -41.23 -153.79
N ASP A 189 -10.43 -42.21 -152.86
CA ASP A 189 -10.59 -43.65 -153.11
C ASP A 189 -11.93 -43.95 -153.83
N GLY A 190 -13.00 -43.31 -153.36
CA GLY A 190 -14.38 -43.53 -153.81
C GLY A 190 -15.27 -44.32 -152.84
N MET A 191 -14.78 -44.65 -151.64
CA MET A 191 -15.63 -44.77 -150.46
C MET A 191 -16.07 -43.36 -149.98
N GLY A 192 -16.80 -43.27 -148.88
CA GLY A 192 -17.17 -41.99 -148.29
C GLY A 192 -16.98 -42.02 -146.79
N ASN A 193 -16.53 -40.92 -146.20
CA ASN A 193 -15.97 -40.86 -144.84
C ASN A 193 -16.81 -41.58 -143.78
N ALA A 194 -18.14 -41.45 -143.83
CA ALA A 194 -19.03 -42.11 -142.87
C ALA A 194 -19.17 -43.64 -143.06
N CYS A 195 -18.38 -44.25 -143.95
CA CYS A 195 -18.20 -45.69 -144.10
C CYS A 195 -16.78 -46.15 -144.49
N ASP A 196 -15.83 -45.23 -144.68
CA ASP A 196 -14.40 -45.56 -144.75
C ASP A 196 -13.80 -45.74 -143.33
N THR A 197 -12.48 -45.90 -143.25
CA THR A 197 -11.73 -46.20 -142.01
C THR A 197 -10.30 -45.63 -141.98
N ASP A 198 -9.84 -44.93 -143.02
CA ASP A 198 -8.50 -44.35 -143.19
C ASP A 198 -8.62 -43.19 -144.22
N ASP A 199 -9.37 -42.15 -143.84
CA ASP A 199 -9.93 -41.07 -144.68
C ASP A 199 -8.89 -40.26 -145.47
N ASP A 200 -7.64 -40.23 -145.00
CA ASP A 200 -6.54 -39.44 -145.58
C ASP A 200 -5.39 -40.32 -146.14
N ASN A 201 -5.34 -41.61 -145.79
CA ASN A 201 -4.35 -42.62 -146.22
C ASN A 201 -2.90 -42.43 -145.69
N ASP A 202 -2.71 -41.74 -144.56
CA ASP A 202 -1.50 -41.69 -143.73
C ASP A 202 -1.04 -43.09 -143.25
N GLY A 203 -2.01 -43.93 -142.87
CA GLY A 203 -1.81 -45.25 -142.28
C GLY A 203 -2.18 -45.35 -140.79
N VAL A 204 -2.71 -44.30 -140.18
CA VAL A 204 -3.47 -44.34 -138.92
C VAL A 204 -4.99 -44.34 -139.24
N PRO A 205 -5.76 -45.37 -138.85
CA PRO A 205 -7.20 -45.41 -139.10
C PRO A 205 -7.99 -44.37 -138.29
N ASP A 206 -9.04 -43.74 -138.87
CA ASP A 206 -9.82 -42.62 -138.30
C ASP A 206 -10.26 -42.79 -136.84
N VAL A 207 -10.56 -44.04 -136.45
CA VAL A 207 -10.98 -44.42 -135.09
C VAL A 207 -9.87 -44.33 -134.05
N SER A 208 -8.67 -43.94 -134.49
CA SER A 208 -7.41 -43.85 -133.76
C SER A 208 -6.49 -42.77 -134.33
N ASP A 209 -6.99 -41.93 -135.24
CA ASP A 209 -6.29 -40.79 -135.81
C ASP A 209 -6.84 -39.50 -135.19
N ASN A 210 -5.97 -38.62 -134.69
CA ASN A 210 -6.33 -37.29 -134.22
C ASN A 210 -6.28 -36.21 -135.31
N CYS A 211 -5.78 -36.50 -136.51
CA CYS A 211 -6.01 -35.70 -137.71
C CYS A 211 -6.52 -36.53 -138.90
N PRO A 212 -7.75 -37.13 -138.85
CA PRO A 212 -8.32 -38.01 -139.90
C PRO A 212 -8.43 -37.46 -141.34
N LEU A 213 -7.95 -36.24 -141.59
CA LEU A 213 -8.01 -35.56 -142.88
C LEU A 213 -6.64 -34.91 -143.26
N ILE A 214 -5.62 -35.02 -142.40
CA ILE A 214 -4.31 -34.34 -142.49
C ILE A 214 -3.19 -35.18 -141.86
N SER A 215 -2.53 -36.00 -142.69
CA SER A 215 -1.44 -36.93 -142.41
C SER A 215 -0.43 -36.50 -141.33
N ASN A 216 -0.57 -37.07 -140.12
CA ASN A 216 0.23 -36.78 -138.95
C ASN A 216 0.68 -38.06 -138.18
N THR A 217 1.34 -39.01 -138.86
CA THR A 217 1.94 -40.26 -138.29
C THR A 217 2.65 -40.22 -136.91
N ASN A 218 2.91 -39.03 -136.33
CA ASN A 218 3.38 -38.87 -134.95
C ASN A 218 2.27 -39.05 -133.89
N GLN A 219 1.02 -38.75 -134.22
CA GLN A 219 -0.14 -38.67 -133.31
C GLN A 219 0.17 -37.84 -132.06
N LEU A 220 0.79 -36.67 -132.27
CA LEU A 220 1.00 -35.69 -131.20
C LEU A 220 -0.32 -34.95 -130.95
N ASP A 221 -0.60 -34.75 -129.67
CA ASP A 221 -1.83 -34.18 -129.12
C ASP A 221 -1.43 -33.49 -127.80
N SER A 222 -1.31 -32.16 -127.80
CA SER A 222 -0.70 -31.40 -126.70
C SER A 222 -1.71 -31.15 -125.57
N ASP A 223 -2.91 -30.66 -125.87
CA ASP A 223 -4.01 -30.45 -124.91
C ASP A 223 -4.82 -31.72 -124.58
N ASN A 224 -4.81 -32.73 -125.47
CA ASN A 224 -5.64 -33.93 -125.39
C ASN A 224 -7.14 -33.65 -125.65
N ASP A 225 -7.45 -32.64 -126.49
CA ASP A 225 -8.78 -32.37 -127.08
C ASP A 225 -9.23 -33.52 -128.02
N GLY A 226 -8.28 -34.09 -128.76
CA GLY A 226 -8.50 -35.14 -129.75
C GLY A 226 -8.30 -34.70 -131.21
N LEU A 227 -7.94 -33.44 -131.45
CA LEU A 227 -7.20 -33.00 -132.63
C LEU A 227 -5.69 -33.24 -132.43
N GLY A 228 -4.89 -33.14 -133.50
CA GLY A 228 -3.44 -33.25 -133.43
C GLY A 228 -2.75 -31.97 -133.88
N ASN A 229 -1.55 -31.71 -133.35
CA ASN A 229 -0.82 -30.45 -133.58
C ASN A 229 -0.55 -30.13 -135.06
N ASP A 230 -0.48 -31.15 -135.93
CA ASP A 230 -0.32 -30.97 -137.38
C ASP A 230 -1.62 -30.55 -138.10
N CYS A 231 -2.78 -30.54 -137.42
CA CYS A 231 -4.08 -30.06 -137.92
C CYS A 231 -4.80 -29.04 -137.02
N ASP A 232 -4.40 -28.87 -135.76
CA ASP A 232 -4.83 -27.74 -134.94
C ASP A 232 -4.13 -26.42 -135.32
N ASN A 233 -4.50 -25.34 -134.65
CA ASN A 233 -3.99 -23.98 -134.81
C ASN A 233 -3.94 -23.24 -133.45
N ASP A 234 -4.18 -23.97 -132.36
CA ASP A 234 -4.34 -23.53 -130.96
C ASP A 234 -3.86 -24.72 -130.09
N ASP A 235 -2.57 -25.07 -130.23
CA ASP A 235 -1.96 -26.36 -129.82
C ASP A 235 -2.16 -26.76 -128.33
N ASP A 236 -2.61 -25.86 -127.46
CA ASP A 236 -2.95 -26.12 -126.06
C ASP A 236 -4.38 -25.68 -125.64
N ASN A 237 -5.21 -25.31 -126.63
CA ASN A 237 -6.62 -24.90 -126.53
C ASN A 237 -6.92 -23.74 -125.56
N ASP A 238 -6.01 -22.79 -125.40
CA ASP A 238 -6.26 -21.58 -124.58
C ASP A 238 -7.17 -20.55 -125.29
N GLY A 239 -7.17 -20.52 -126.62
CA GLY A 239 -7.86 -19.53 -127.44
C GLY A 239 -6.97 -18.47 -128.12
N VAL A 240 -5.65 -18.57 -127.98
CA VAL A 240 -4.62 -17.78 -128.66
C VAL A 240 -3.88 -18.67 -129.67
N PRO A 241 -4.12 -18.48 -130.99
CA PRO A 241 -3.49 -19.33 -131.99
C PRO A 241 -1.94 -19.28 -131.99
N ASP A 242 -1.27 -20.42 -132.19
CA ASP A 242 0.19 -20.61 -132.07
C ASP A 242 1.03 -19.56 -132.80
N ALA A 243 0.55 -19.05 -133.93
CA ALA A 243 1.21 -18.03 -134.73
C ALA A 243 1.22 -16.61 -134.10
N SER A 244 0.54 -16.45 -132.96
CA SER A 244 0.42 -15.24 -132.14
C SER A 244 0.77 -15.47 -130.66
N ASP A 245 0.98 -16.73 -130.27
CA ASP A 245 1.20 -17.15 -128.90
C ASP A 245 2.69 -17.07 -128.51
N ASN A 246 2.99 -16.65 -127.28
CA ASN A 246 4.31 -16.68 -126.67
C ASN A 246 4.62 -17.98 -125.89
N CYS A 247 3.63 -18.85 -125.65
CA CYS A 247 3.80 -20.23 -125.15
C CYS A 247 3.00 -21.31 -125.93
N PRO A 248 3.27 -21.55 -127.24
CA PRO A 248 2.50 -22.45 -128.15
C PRO A 248 2.27 -23.93 -127.80
N LEU A 249 2.47 -24.36 -126.56
CA LEU A 249 2.31 -25.72 -126.03
C LEU A 249 1.95 -25.71 -124.52
N VAL A 250 1.70 -24.54 -123.91
CA VAL A 250 1.47 -24.33 -122.46
C VAL A 250 0.49 -23.16 -122.18
N SER A 251 -0.80 -23.44 -122.39
CA SER A 251 -1.98 -22.59 -122.17
C SER A 251 -1.82 -21.40 -121.20
N ASN A 252 -1.80 -20.18 -121.75
CA ASN A 252 -1.54 -18.93 -121.03
C ASN A 252 -2.35 -17.74 -121.56
N THR A 253 -3.69 -17.83 -121.49
CA THR A 253 -4.69 -16.92 -122.14
C THR A 253 -4.53 -15.40 -121.91
N ASN A 254 -3.69 -15.00 -120.94
CA ASN A 254 -3.35 -13.62 -120.65
C ASN A 254 -2.21 -13.07 -121.52
N GLN A 255 -1.43 -13.95 -122.17
CA GLN A 255 -0.20 -13.66 -122.91
C GLN A 255 0.74 -12.77 -122.10
N LEU A 256 0.92 -13.13 -120.82
CA LEU A 256 1.82 -12.43 -119.92
C LEU A 256 3.28 -12.72 -120.34
N ASP A 257 4.05 -11.64 -120.35
CA ASP A 257 5.45 -11.55 -120.74
C ASP A 257 6.02 -10.41 -119.88
N THR A 258 6.50 -10.76 -118.69
CA THR A 258 6.81 -9.81 -117.61
C THR A 258 8.10 -9.03 -117.87
N ASP A 259 9.15 -9.69 -118.37
CA ASP A 259 10.43 -9.07 -118.73
C ASP A 259 10.47 -8.47 -120.16
N ASN A 260 9.60 -8.96 -121.05
CA ASN A 260 9.52 -8.64 -122.48
C ASN A 260 10.66 -9.26 -123.33
N ASP A 261 11.13 -10.47 -122.99
CA ASP A 261 11.98 -11.35 -123.83
C ASP A 261 11.22 -11.79 -125.10
N GLY A 262 9.95 -12.17 -124.94
CA GLY A 262 9.10 -12.73 -125.99
C GLY A 262 8.78 -14.23 -125.84
N MET A 263 9.27 -14.88 -124.78
CA MET A 263 8.62 -16.04 -124.18
C MET A 263 7.44 -15.57 -123.30
N GLY A 264 6.58 -16.48 -122.85
CA GLY A 264 5.51 -16.16 -121.90
C GLY A 264 5.74 -16.76 -120.53
N ASN A 265 5.17 -16.15 -119.50
CA ASN A 265 5.30 -16.56 -118.08
C ASN A 265 4.74 -17.97 -117.74
N ALA A 266 4.28 -18.74 -118.73
CA ALA A 266 3.88 -20.13 -118.57
C ALA A 266 4.92 -21.13 -119.11
N CYS A 267 5.91 -20.65 -119.86
CA CYS A 267 6.91 -21.48 -120.54
C CYS A 267 8.35 -20.93 -120.49
N ASP A 268 8.55 -19.70 -120.01
CA ASP A 268 9.87 -19.25 -119.54
C ASP A 268 10.26 -19.97 -118.23
N ALA A 269 11.42 -19.61 -117.68
CA ALA A 269 11.99 -20.17 -116.47
C ALA A 269 12.81 -19.15 -115.65
N ASP A 270 12.71 -17.85 -115.98
CA ASP A 270 13.36 -16.69 -115.34
C ASP A 270 12.45 -15.47 -115.62
N ASP A 271 11.20 -15.55 -115.15
CA ASP A 271 10.01 -14.78 -115.59
C ASP A 271 10.16 -13.24 -115.62
N ASP A 272 11.10 -12.66 -114.86
CA ASP A 272 11.44 -11.23 -114.86
C ASP A 272 12.90 -10.90 -115.26
N ASN A 273 13.69 -11.94 -115.56
CA ASN A 273 15.08 -11.90 -116.06
C ASN A 273 16.13 -11.28 -115.12
N ASP A 274 15.94 -11.38 -113.80
CA ASP A 274 16.99 -10.99 -112.83
C ASP A 274 18.18 -11.97 -112.76
N GLY A 275 17.95 -13.22 -113.18
CA GLY A 275 18.93 -14.31 -113.18
C GLY A 275 18.74 -15.39 -112.11
N ILE A 276 17.66 -15.36 -111.33
CA ILE A 276 17.19 -16.44 -110.45
C ILE A 276 16.00 -17.16 -111.11
N PRO A 277 16.12 -18.45 -111.50
CA PRO A 277 15.02 -19.17 -112.13
C PRO A 277 13.83 -19.37 -111.19
N ASP A 278 12.58 -19.13 -111.61
CA ASP A 278 11.35 -19.06 -110.79
C ASP A 278 11.21 -20.19 -109.75
N THR A 279 11.63 -21.40 -110.10
CA THR A 279 11.70 -22.57 -109.19
C THR A 279 12.58 -22.40 -107.94
N GLN A 280 13.35 -21.31 -107.85
CA GLN A 280 14.28 -20.92 -106.80
C GLN A 280 14.14 -19.43 -106.44
N ASP A 281 13.19 -18.72 -107.07
CA ASP A 281 12.94 -17.30 -106.84
C ASP A 281 11.77 -17.14 -105.85
N ASN A 282 11.92 -16.25 -104.86
CA ASN A 282 10.87 -15.85 -103.95
C ASN A 282 10.02 -14.66 -104.43
N CYS A 283 10.40 -13.99 -105.53
CA CYS A 283 9.57 -13.02 -106.26
C CYS A 283 9.63 -13.16 -107.80
N PRO A 284 9.19 -14.29 -108.40
CA PRO A 284 9.26 -14.57 -109.85
C PRO A 284 8.79 -13.49 -110.87
N LEU A 285 8.13 -12.43 -110.42
CA LEU A 285 7.59 -11.38 -111.29
C LEU A 285 8.18 -9.98 -110.96
N ASN A 286 9.10 -9.87 -110.01
CA ASN A 286 9.52 -8.62 -109.37
C ASN A 286 11.04 -8.50 -109.03
N SER A 287 11.93 -9.02 -109.87
CA SER A 287 13.38 -8.78 -110.00
C SER A 287 14.09 -8.35 -108.71
N ASN A 288 14.42 -9.33 -107.87
CA ASN A 288 15.00 -9.17 -106.55
C ASN A 288 16.25 -10.06 -106.34
N ALA A 289 17.27 -9.96 -107.19
CA ALA A 289 18.46 -10.84 -107.20
C ALA A 289 19.35 -10.83 -105.92
N ASN A 290 18.92 -10.17 -104.84
CA ASN A 290 19.40 -10.37 -103.47
C ASN A 290 18.69 -11.51 -102.72
N GLN A 291 17.50 -11.92 -103.17
CA GLN A 291 16.62 -12.93 -102.57
C GLN A 291 16.41 -12.66 -101.07
N LEU A 292 16.05 -11.41 -100.76
CA LEU A 292 15.70 -11.01 -99.40
C LEU A 292 14.25 -11.42 -99.12
N ASP A 293 14.09 -12.09 -97.99
CA ASP A 293 12.90 -12.68 -97.41
C ASP A 293 13.20 -12.67 -95.91
N THR A 294 12.37 -11.97 -95.14
CA THR A 294 12.72 -11.49 -93.79
C THR A 294 12.04 -12.30 -92.68
N ASP A 295 10.86 -12.85 -92.94
CA ASP A 295 10.17 -13.84 -92.08
C ASP A 295 10.54 -15.30 -92.39
N SER A 296 11.07 -15.60 -93.58
CA SER A 296 11.26 -16.94 -94.14
C SER A 296 9.96 -17.71 -94.46
N ASP A 297 8.89 -17.01 -94.84
CA ASP A 297 7.65 -17.56 -95.43
C ASP A 297 7.91 -18.24 -96.79
N GLY A 298 8.73 -17.60 -97.63
CA GLY A 298 9.05 -18.02 -98.99
C GLY A 298 8.61 -17.05 -100.09
N ILE A 299 7.95 -15.95 -99.74
CA ILE A 299 7.78 -14.74 -100.57
C ILE A 299 8.94 -13.77 -100.25
N GLY A 300 9.40 -12.99 -101.23
CA GLY A 300 10.48 -12.00 -101.02
C GLY A 300 9.97 -10.58 -100.72
N ASN A 301 10.80 -9.79 -100.02
CA ASN A 301 10.54 -8.38 -99.62
C ASN A 301 10.30 -7.37 -100.77
N VAL A 302 10.18 -7.84 -102.02
CA VAL A 302 9.92 -7.00 -103.21
C VAL A 302 8.54 -7.29 -103.81
N CYS A 303 7.89 -8.37 -103.38
CA CYS A 303 6.57 -8.81 -103.81
C CYS A 303 5.62 -9.17 -102.66
N ASP A 304 6.10 -9.28 -101.42
CA ASP A 304 5.23 -9.22 -100.25
C ASP A 304 4.67 -7.81 -100.01
N ASN A 305 3.82 -7.69 -99.00
CA ASN A 305 3.14 -6.48 -98.54
C ASN A 305 3.07 -6.43 -96.99
N ASP A 306 3.68 -7.41 -96.30
CA ASP A 306 3.70 -7.66 -94.85
C ASP A 306 5.06 -8.33 -94.54
N ASP A 307 6.15 -7.58 -94.80
CA ASP A 307 7.54 -8.05 -94.99
C ASP A 307 8.13 -8.93 -93.86
N ASP A 308 7.48 -9.01 -92.69
CA ASP A 308 7.86 -9.85 -91.55
C ASP A 308 6.71 -10.72 -90.96
N ASN A 309 5.55 -10.74 -91.62
CA ASN A 309 4.34 -11.52 -91.31
C ASN A 309 3.71 -11.26 -89.92
N ASP A 310 3.83 -10.06 -89.35
CA ASP A 310 3.12 -9.71 -88.10
C ASP A 310 1.59 -9.56 -88.30
N GLY A 311 1.16 -9.23 -89.53
CA GLY A 311 -0.23 -8.95 -89.88
C GLY A 311 -0.58 -7.46 -90.12
N VAL A 312 0.40 -6.56 -90.11
CA VAL A 312 0.30 -5.14 -90.44
C VAL A 312 1.08 -4.84 -91.72
N PRO A 313 0.41 -4.47 -92.84
CA PRO A 313 1.10 -4.24 -94.10
C PRO A 313 2.10 -3.06 -94.08
N ASP A 314 3.25 -3.18 -94.76
CA ASP A 314 4.40 -2.24 -94.75
C ASP A 314 4.01 -0.77 -94.96
N VAL A 315 2.96 -0.53 -95.75
CA VAL A 315 2.43 0.80 -96.08
C VAL A 315 1.71 1.50 -94.91
N SER A 316 1.52 0.78 -93.81
CA SER A 316 0.85 1.17 -92.57
C SER A 316 1.64 0.81 -91.32
N ASP A 317 2.72 0.05 -91.47
CA ASP A 317 3.60 -0.41 -90.40
C ASP A 317 4.66 0.64 -90.05
N ASN A 318 4.98 0.77 -88.76
CA ASN A 318 6.07 1.60 -88.23
C ASN A 318 7.40 0.86 -88.05
N CYS A 319 7.42 -0.48 -88.15
CA CYS A 319 8.63 -1.32 -88.26
C CYS A 319 8.60 -2.37 -89.39
N PRO A 320 8.56 -1.99 -90.69
CA PRO A 320 8.39 -2.88 -91.87
C PRO A 320 9.42 -3.99 -92.16
N LEU A 321 10.22 -4.41 -91.18
CA LEU A 321 11.23 -5.47 -91.24
C LEU A 321 11.45 -6.11 -89.85
N THR A 322 10.63 -5.84 -88.83
CA THR A 322 10.79 -6.30 -87.43
C THR A 322 9.44 -6.36 -86.67
N ALA A 323 8.69 -7.44 -86.95
CA ALA A 323 7.36 -7.78 -86.46
C ALA A 323 6.95 -7.23 -85.09
N ASN A 324 5.96 -6.32 -85.09
CA ASN A 324 5.42 -5.61 -83.93
C ASN A 324 3.90 -5.36 -84.05
N ALA A 325 3.11 -6.43 -84.10
CA ALA A 325 1.68 -6.39 -84.45
C ALA A 325 0.74 -5.61 -83.49
N ASP A 326 1.27 -5.01 -82.43
CA ASP A 326 0.57 -4.03 -81.59
C ASP A 326 0.80 -2.57 -82.01
N GLN A 327 1.80 -2.33 -82.87
CA GLN A 327 2.21 -1.04 -83.44
C GLN A 327 2.51 0.00 -82.35
N GLY A 328 3.32 -0.42 -81.38
CA GLY A 328 3.88 0.46 -80.36
C GLY A 328 4.67 1.60 -80.99
N ASP A 329 4.37 2.82 -80.54
CA ASP A 329 4.98 4.11 -80.87
C ASP A 329 4.75 4.99 -79.62
N ILE A 330 5.74 5.06 -78.71
CA ILE A 330 5.59 5.67 -77.38
C ILE A 330 5.70 7.20 -77.44
N ASP A 331 6.59 7.73 -78.28
CA ASP A 331 6.90 9.16 -78.38
C ASP A 331 6.08 9.90 -79.46
N GLY A 332 5.61 9.19 -80.50
CA GLY A 332 4.94 9.74 -81.68
C GLY A 332 5.89 10.21 -82.78
N ASP A 333 7.14 9.73 -82.86
CA ASP A 333 8.07 9.97 -83.97
C ASP A 333 7.54 9.38 -85.29
N GLY A 334 7.04 8.13 -85.21
CA GLY A 334 6.55 7.35 -86.34
C GLY A 334 7.47 6.20 -86.78
N MET A 335 8.57 5.95 -86.07
CA MET A 335 9.17 4.61 -85.94
C MET A 335 8.39 3.81 -84.88
N GLY A 336 8.64 2.51 -84.76
CA GLY A 336 8.02 1.68 -83.73
C GLY A 336 9.00 1.12 -82.71
N ASN A 337 8.48 0.78 -81.52
CA ASN A 337 9.23 0.25 -80.37
C ASN A 337 9.99 -1.07 -80.61
N ALA A 338 9.89 -1.66 -81.80
CA ALA A 338 10.64 -2.87 -82.17
C ALA A 338 11.86 -2.56 -83.06
N CYS A 339 11.97 -1.34 -83.60
CA CYS A 339 12.97 -0.97 -84.59
C CYS A 339 13.56 0.45 -84.42
N ASP A 340 13.03 1.27 -83.51
CA ASP A 340 13.76 2.44 -83.02
C ASP A 340 14.94 2.02 -82.12
N THR A 341 15.60 3.01 -81.54
CA THR A 341 16.86 2.91 -80.79
C THR A 341 16.94 3.88 -79.62
N ASP A 342 15.86 4.61 -79.35
CA ASP A 342 15.66 5.68 -78.34
C ASP A 342 14.13 5.77 -78.14
N ASP A 343 13.52 4.65 -77.74
CA ASP A 343 12.08 4.28 -77.84
C ASP A 343 11.06 5.30 -77.24
N ASP A 344 11.54 6.27 -76.46
CA ASP A 344 10.74 7.34 -75.86
C ASP A 344 11.25 8.79 -76.15
N ASN A 345 12.33 8.90 -76.94
CA ASN A 345 13.02 10.12 -77.38
C ASN A 345 13.55 11.05 -76.26
N ASP A 346 13.90 10.54 -75.07
CA ASP A 346 14.60 11.37 -74.08
C ASP A 346 16.04 11.75 -74.50
N GLY A 347 16.67 10.93 -75.34
CA GLY A 347 18.03 11.10 -75.83
C GLY A 347 19.06 10.12 -75.25
N VAL A 348 18.62 9.06 -74.57
CA VAL A 348 19.44 7.91 -74.16
C VAL A 348 19.00 6.66 -74.96
N PRO A 349 19.89 6.04 -75.75
CA PRO A 349 19.52 4.86 -76.52
C PRO A 349 19.23 3.64 -75.65
N ASP A 350 18.18 2.85 -75.96
CA ASP A 350 17.65 1.71 -75.17
C ASP A 350 18.73 0.75 -74.66
N VAL A 351 19.73 0.47 -75.50
CA VAL A 351 20.89 -0.40 -75.20
C VAL A 351 21.79 0.13 -74.07
N SER A 352 21.48 1.31 -73.55
CA SER A 352 22.16 2.06 -72.51
C SER A 352 21.18 2.82 -71.60
N ASP A 353 19.87 2.60 -71.76
CA ASP A 353 18.80 3.21 -70.97
C ASP A 353 18.31 2.21 -69.91
N ASN A 354 18.11 2.67 -68.67
CA ASN A 354 17.51 1.87 -67.60
C ASN A 354 15.96 1.97 -67.52
N CYS A 355 15.34 2.88 -68.27
CA CYS A 355 13.91 2.96 -68.55
C CYS A 355 13.58 3.18 -70.04
N PRO A 356 13.92 2.27 -70.97
CA PRO A 356 13.72 2.47 -72.42
C PRO A 356 12.32 2.87 -72.93
N LEU A 357 11.29 2.81 -72.08
CA LEU A 357 9.88 3.03 -72.45
C LEU A 357 9.24 4.18 -71.65
N THR A 358 10.01 4.99 -70.92
CA THR A 358 9.52 6.06 -70.04
C THR A 358 10.58 7.15 -69.80
N PRO A 359 10.43 8.36 -70.40
CA PRO A 359 11.52 9.34 -70.52
C PRO A 359 12.14 9.77 -69.19
N ASN A 360 13.42 9.46 -68.97
CA ASN A 360 14.08 9.62 -67.68
C ASN A 360 15.32 10.53 -67.67
N SER A 361 16.07 10.64 -68.80
CA SER A 361 17.26 11.42 -69.26
C SER A 361 18.38 11.80 -68.28
N GLY A 362 18.10 11.85 -67.00
CA GLY A 362 19.07 11.87 -65.91
C GLY A 362 19.59 10.49 -65.54
N GLN A 363 18.93 9.40 -65.98
CA GLN A 363 19.30 8.01 -65.69
C GLN A 363 19.52 7.78 -64.19
N ALA A 364 18.44 7.98 -63.42
CA ALA A 364 18.41 7.70 -61.99
C ALA A 364 18.20 6.19 -61.77
N ASP A 365 18.91 5.67 -60.79
CA ASP A 365 19.07 4.25 -60.44
C ASP A 365 19.43 4.25 -58.96
N THR A 366 18.41 4.25 -58.09
CA THR A 366 18.58 4.54 -56.65
C THR A 366 19.08 3.33 -55.85
N ASP A 367 18.68 2.09 -56.19
CA ASP A 367 19.18 0.87 -55.53
C ASP A 367 20.44 0.27 -56.20
N GLY A 368 20.60 0.42 -57.52
CA GLY A 368 21.70 -0.14 -58.31
C GLY A 368 21.42 -1.48 -59.02
N ASP A 369 20.15 -1.89 -59.17
CA ASP A 369 19.71 -3.07 -59.94
C ASP A 369 20.04 -2.93 -61.44
N GLY A 370 19.74 -1.76 -62.00
CA GLY A 370 19.86 -1.45 -63.44
C GLY A 370 18.53 -1.26 -64.18
N ILE A 371 17.39 -1.31 -63.48
CA ILE A 371 16.17 -0.57 -63.83
C ILE A 371 16.37 0.91 -63.36
N GLY A 372 15.38 1.80 -63.54
CA GLY A 372 15.49 3.19 -63.08
C GLY A 372 14.22 3.75 -62.46
N ASP A 373 14.41 4.73 -61.56
CA ASP A 373 13.40 5.41 -60.73
C ASP A 373 12.15 5.95 -61.48
N ALA A 374 12.20 6.04 -62.82
CA ALA A 374 11.09 6.54 -63.65
C ALA A 374 10.15 5.44 -64.16
N CYS A 375 10.59 4.19 -64.18
CA CYS A 375 9.87 3.02 -64.68
C CYS A 375 9.82 1.85 -63.70
N GLU A 376 10.55 1.95 -62.58
CA GLU A 376 10.42 1.12 -61.39
C GLU A 376 9.06 1.31 -60.71
N ASP A 377 8.71 0.35 -59.85
CA ASP A 377 7.50 0.34 -59.02
C ASP A 377 7.87 0.22 -57.52
N ASP A 378 9.18 0.20 -57.18
CA ASP A 378 9.87 -0.13 -55.90
C ASP A 378 11.29 0.51 -55.92
N THR A 379 11.37 1.84 -55.90
CA THR A 379 12.51 2.69 -56.34
C THR A 379 13.85 2.48 -55.59
N ASP A 380 13.85 1.85 -54.42
CA ASP A 380 15.07 1.57 -53.65
C ASP A 380 15.28 0.09 -53.28
N GLY A 381 14.48 -0.80 -53.87
CA GLY A 381 14.70 -2.26 -53.83
C GLY A 381 14.44 -2.91 -52.47
N ASP A 382 13.68 -2.28 -51.57
CA ASP A 382 13.36 -2.80 -50.24
C ASP A 382 12.37 -3.99 -50.30
N GLY A 383 11.52 -4.03 -51.34
CA GLY A 383 10.45 -5.02 -51.53
C GLY A 383 9.02 -4.50 -51.28
N ILE A 384 8.85 -3.19 -51.07
CA ILE A 384 7.58 -2.48 -50.88
C ILE A 384 7.45 -1.42 -51.97
N ASN A 385 6.39 -1.51 -52.77
CA ASN A 385 6.17 -0.60 -53.88
C ASN A 385 5.95 0.87 -53.44
N ASP A 386 6.52 1.86 -54.15
CA ASP A 386 6.41 3.32 -53.94
C ASP A 386 4.99 3.84 -53.60
N ASN A 387 3.97 3.15 -54.12
CA ASN A 387 2.56 3.49 -53.95
C ASN A 387 1.98 3.09 -52.57
N ALA A 388 2.74 2.33 -51.78
CA ALA A 388 2.42 1.79 -50.47
C ALA A 388 3.56 1.93 -49.46
N ASP A 389 4.77 2.27 -49.93
CA ASP A 389 5.95 2.62 -49.16
C ASP A 389 5.83 4.02 -48.53
N ASN A 390 6.36 4.18 -47.31
CA ASN A 390 6.46 5.44 -46.59
C ASN A 390 7.82 6.17 -46.74
N CYS A 391 8.82 5.55 -47.38
CA CYS A 391 10.09 6.17 -47.78
C CYS A 391 10.59 5.82 -49.22
N PRO A 392 9.88 6.17 -50.32
CA PRO A 392 10.16 5.75 -51.73
C PRO A 392 11.48 6.22 -52.38
N SER A 393 12.62 6.01 -51.71
CA SER A 393 14.00 6.35 -52.09
C SER A 393 15.02 6.05 -50.97
N ILE A 394 14.61 5.55 -49.79
CA ILE A 394 15.50 5.18 -48.66
C ILE A 394 15.03 3.86 -48.00
N SER A 395 15.30 2.75 -48.69
CA SER A 395 15.08 1.35 -48.35
C SER A 395 14.90 1.02 -46.85
N ASN A 396 13.65 0.72 -46.46
CA ASN A 396 13.24 0.45 -45.08
C ASN A 396 12.23 -0.73 -44.97
N PRO A 397 12.64 -2.00 -45.23
CA PRO A 397 11.71 -3.15 -45.44
C PRO A 397 10.79 -3.55 -44.28
N ASP A 398 10.90 -2.89 -43.12
CA ASP A 398 9.98 -3.04 -42.00
C ASP A 398 8.84 -2.00 -41.97
N GLN A 399 8.95 -0.95 -42.79
CA GLN A 399 7.98 0.14 -42.96
C GLN A 399 7.61 0.79 -41.62
N THR A 400 8.62 0.99 -40.76
CA THR A 400 8.45 1.67 -39.49
C THR A 400 8.06 3.13 -39.72
N ASP A 401 6.97 3.53 -39.07
CA ASP A 401 6.34 4.86 -39.00
C ASP A 401 5.87 4.97 -37.55
N THR A 402 6.59 5.75 -36.74
CA THR A 402 6.49 5.73 -35.27
C THR A 402 5.36 6.62 -34.73
N ASP A 403 5.04 7.71 -35.41
CA ASP A 403 3.97 8.65 -35.02
C ASP A 403 2.65 8.51 -35.79
N GLY A 404 2.67 7.92 -37.00
CA GLY A 404 1.53 7.78 -37.89
C GLY A 404 1.27 8.97 -38.83
N ASP A 405 2.25 9.83 -39.10
CA ASP A 405 2.22 10.89 -40.13
C ASP A 405 2.02 10.28 -41.53
N GLY A 406 2.74 9.18 -41.81
CA GLY A 406 2.81 8.51 -43.11
C GLY A 406 4.14 8.69 -43.85
N MET A 407 5.12 9.35 -43.24
CA MET A 407 6.54 9.22 -43.57
C MET A 407 7.17 8.11 -42.72
N GLY A 408 8.19 7.42 -43.23
CA GLY A 408 8.89 6.38 -42.48
C GLY A 408 10.13 6.86 -41.73
N ASN A 409 10.51 6.14 -40.67
CA ASN A 409 11.68 6.41 -39.83
C ASN A 409 13.05 6.36 -40.55
N ALA A 410 13.08 6.11 -41.87
CA ALA A 410 14.28 6.16 -42.70
C ALA A 410 14.41 7.48 -43.49
N CYS A 411 13.34 8.26 -43.58
CA CYS A 411 13.26 9.45 -44.43
C CYS A 411 12.57 10.67 -43.78
N ASP A 412 11.92 10.51 -42.63
CA ASP A 412 11.62 11.65 -41.76
C ASP A 412 12.92 12.23 -41.14
N ALA A 413 12.78 13.30 -40.37
CA ALA A 413 13.83 13.97 -39.63
C ALA A 413 13.33 14.51 -38.28
N ASP A 414 12.15 14.08 -37.83
CA ASP A 414 11.49 14.31 -36.54
C ASP A 414 10.66 13.04 -36.26
N ASP A 415 11.35 11.90 -36.17
CA ASP A 415 10.87 10.49 -36.25
C ASP A 415 9.64 10.10 -35.38
N ASP A 416 9.24 10.97 -34.44
CA ASP A 416 8.08 10.79 -33.56
C ASP A 416 7.17 12.05 -33.42
N ASN A 417 7.44 13.10 -34.20
CA ASN A 417 6.75 14.39 -34.25
C ASN A 417 6.65 15.17 -32.91
N ASP A 418 7.61 14.96 -32.00
CA ASP A 418 7.90 15.80 -30.83
C ASP A 418 8.06 17.30 -31.20
N GLY A 419 8.77 17.57 -32.31
CA GLY A 419 9.22 18.90 -32.72
C GLY A 419 10.71 19.16 -32.49
N ILE A 420 11.49 18.14 -32.16
CA ILE A 420 12.95 18.14 -32.05
C ILE A 420 13.51 17.16 -33.10
N PRO A 421 14.28 17.64 -34.09
CA PRO A 421 14.80 16.76 -35.12
C PRO A 421 15.81 15.73 -34.59
N ASP A 422 15.67 14.45 -34.93
CA ASP A 422 16.43 13.30 -34.39
C ASP A 422 17.96 13.49 -34.31
N THR A 423 18.55 14.25 -35.23
CA THR A 423 19.96 14.71 -35.17
C THR A 423 20.36 15.55 -33.93
N GLN A 424 19.38 15.97 -33.14
CA GLN A 424 19.49 16.75 -31.90
C GLN A 424 18.65 16.16 -30.75
N ASP A 425 17.93 15.05 -31.00
CA ASP A 425 17.05 14.40 -30.04
C ASP A 425 17.80 13.35 -29.21
N ASN A 426 17.48 13.24 -27.92
CA ASN A 426 18.00 12.21 -27.03
C ASN A 426 17.08 10.96 -26.90
N CYS A 427 15.85 11.02 -27.42
CA CYS A 427 14.94 9.91 -27.65
C CYS A 427 14.25 9.98 -29.03
N PRO A 428 14.97 9.89 -30.17
CA PRO A 428 14.42 10.00 -31.53
C PRO A 428 13.11 9.28 -31.89
N THR A 429 12.68 8.27 -31.14
CA THR A 429 11.48 7.46 -31.45
C THR A 429 10.50 7.35 -30.27
N ILE A 430 10.57 8.23 -29.25
CA ILE A 430 9.63 8.28 -28.12
C ILE A 430 9.42 9.75 -27.67
N PRO A 431 8.27 10.38 -28.00
CA PRO A 431 8.12 11.83 -27.94
C PRO A 431 8.37 12.43 -26.56
N ASN A 432 9.38 13.29 -26.43
CA ASN A 432 9.81 13.86 -25.16
C ASN A 432 10.16 15.37 -25.21
N PRO A 433 9.24 16.32 -25.57
CA PRO A 433 9.60 17.69 -26.00
C PRO A 433 10.23 18.63 -24.96
N GLY A 434 10.47 18.11 -23.75
CA GLY A 434 11.32 18.72 -22.74
C GLY A 434 12.81 18.36 -22.85
N GLN A 435 13.19 17.41 -23.72
CA GLN A 435 14.57 16.89 -23.91
C GLN A 435 15.26 16.67 -22.55
N THR A 436 14.61 15.87 -21.71
CA THR A 436 15.05 15.61 -20.34
C THR A 436 16.07 14.48 -20.35
N ASP A 437 17.15 14.69 -19.61
CA ASP A 437 18.33 13.85 -19.48
C ASP A 437 18.78 14.05 -18.02
N THR A 438 18.57 13.07 -17.14
CA THR A 438 18.72 13.21 -15.68
C THR A 438 20.19 13.09 -15.25
N ASP A 439 20.97 12.18 -15.84
CA ASP A 439 22.37 11.93 -15.47
C ASP A 439 23.41 12.62 -16.40
N GLY A 440 23.04 12.97 -17.63
CA GLY A 440 23.91 13.60 -18.63
C GLY A 440 24.67 12.62 -19.55
N ASP A 441 24.24 11.36 -19.65
CA ASP A 441 24.76 10.34 -20.58
C ASP A 441 24.53 10.72 -22.05
N GLY A 442 23.35 11.26 -22.36
CA GLY A 442 22.92 11.64 -23.72
C GLY A 442 21.75 10.82 -24.28
N ILE A 443 21.26 9.82 -23.56
CA ILE A 443 19.92 9.22 -23.74
C ILE A 443 18.89 10.07 -22.99
N GLY A 444 17.63 10.08 -23.42
CA GLY A 444 16.56 10.83 -22.75
C GLY A 444 15.68 10.01 -21.82
N ASN A 445 15.08 10.66 -20.82
CA ASN A 445 14.25 10.02 -19.80
C ASN A 445 13.01 9.25 -20.31
N ALA A 446 12.64 9.38 -21.59
CA ALA A 446 11.52 8.67 -22.20
C ALA A 446 11.90 7.33 -22.83
N CYS A 447 13.19 7.13 -23.11
CA CYS A 447 13.75 5.98 -23.82
C CYS A 447 14.92 5.30 -23.09
N ASP A 448 15.35 5.84 -21.96
CA ASP A 448 16.29 5.18 -21.06
C ASP A 448 15.64 4.01 -20.29
N ASP A 449 16.45 2.99 -19.99
CA ASP A 449 16.13 1.85 -19.13
C ASP A 449 16.67 2.02 -17.69
N ASP A 450 17.53 3.02 -17.41
CA ASP A 450 18.28 3.25 -16.15
C ASP A 450 18.52 4.79 -15.94
N VAL A 451 17.46 5.58 -15.67
CA VAL A 451 17.42 7.05 -15.94
C VAL A 451 18.37 7.93 -15.13
N ASP A 452 19.00 7.41 -14.09
CA ASP A 452 20.00 8.14 -13.30
C ASP A 452 21.35 7.41 -13.19
N ASN A 453 21.52 6.33 -13.98
CA ASN A 453 22.72 5.52 -14.11
C ASN A 453 23.23 4.92 -12.78
N ASP A 454 22.33 4.56 -11.86
CA ASP A 454 22.70 3.84 -10.62
C ASP A 454 23.02 2.34 -10.86
N GLY A 455 22.48 1.76 -11.94
CA GLY A 455 22.66 0.36 -12.32
C GLY A 455 21.45 -0.56 -12.03
N ILE A 456 20.33 -0.01 -11.58
CA ILE A 456 19.05 -0.69 -11.35
C ILE A 456 18.04 -0.21 -12.41
N PRO A 457 17.53 -1.10 -13.30
CA PRO A 457 16.62 -0.65 -14.35
C PRO A 457 15.27 -0.15 -13.80
N ASN A 458 14.71 0.89 -14.43
CA ASN A 458 13.50 1.67 -14.06
C ASN A 458 12.23 0.86 -13.70
N ASN A 459 12.19 -0.43 -14.05
CA ASN A 459 11.08 -1.36 -13.81
C ASN A 459 11.30 -2.29 -12.60
N GLN A 460 12.45 -2.18 -11.95
CA GLN A 460 12.87 -2.85 -10.72
C GLN A 460 13.37 -1.84 -9.68
N ASP A 461 13.74 -0.65 -10.12
CA ASP A 461 14.07 0.51 -9.31
C ASP A 461 12.83 1.07 -8.58
N ASN A 462 13.00 1.39 -7.30
CA ASN A 462 12.00 2.02 -6.46
C ASN A 462 12.07 3.56 -6.45
N CYS A 463 13.14 4.17 -7.00
CA CYS A 463 13.26 5.61 -7.27
C CYS A 463 13.77 5.98 -8.68
N PRO A 464 13.03 5.69 -9.78
CA PRO A 464 13.46 5.79 -11.20
C PRO A 464 13.93 7.14 -11.80
N THR A 465 14.35 8.10 -10.98
CA THR A 465 14.97 9.38 -11.37
C THR A 465 15.90 9.96 -10.28
N ILE A 466 16.15 9.25 -9.17
CA ILE A 466 17.00 9.65 -8.05
C ILE A 466 17.94 8.49 -7.68
N PHE A 467 19.18 8.54 -8.19
CA PHE A 467 20.29 7.60 -7.96
C PHE A 467 20.32 7.04 -6.52
N ASN A 468 19.86 5.81 -6.32
CA ASN A 468 19.73 5.18 -5.01
C ASN A 468 20.15 3.68 -4.98
N PRO A 469 21.41 3.32 -5.32
CA PRO A 469 21.81 1.93 -5.62
C PRO A 469 21.89 1.00 -4.39
N ALA A 470 21.37 1.46 -3.24
CA ALA A 470 21.07 0.66 -2.08
C ALA A 470 19.65 0.05 -2.11
N GLN A 471 18.71 0.68 -2.84
CA GLN A 471 17.30 0.27 -2.98
C GLN A 471 16.66 -0.01 -1.61
N ILE A 472 16.71 1.01 -0.75
CA ILE A 472 16.06 1.00 0.57
C ILE A 472 14.59 1.37 0.36
N ASP A 473 13.72 0.71 1.11
CA ASP A 473 12.24 0.74 1.08
C ASP A 473 11.84 0.42 2.53
N THR A 474 11.81 1.46 3.38
CA THR A 474 11.75 1.31 4.85
C THR A 474 10.38 0.78 5.33
N ASP A 475 9.28 1.12 4.65
CA ASP A 475 7.92 0.68 4.97
C ASP A 475 7.41 -0.54 4.15
N GLY A 476 7.90 -0.72 2.92
CA GLY A 476 7.38 -1.70 1.96
C GLY A 476 6.24 -1.18 1.07
N ASP A 477 6.06 0.14 0.90
CA ASP A 477 5.13 0.79 -0.07
C ASP A 477 5.52 0.44 -1.51
N GLY A 478 6.82 0.42 -1.80
CA GLY A 478 7.40 0.12 -3.11
C GLY A 478 7.94 1.34 -3.87
N LYS A 479 8.03 2.51 -3.25
CA LYS A 479 9.05 3.52 -3.58
C LYS A 479 10.33 3.23 -2.76
N GLY A 480 11.27 4.16 -2.72
CA GLY A 480 12.40 4.10 -1.80
C GLY A 480 12.65 5.41 -1.06
N ASP A 481 13.41 5.30 0.03
CA ASP A 481 13.70 6.39 0.99
C ASP A 481 14.35 7.63 0.33
N ASP A 482 15.06 7.47 -0.80
CA ASP A 482 15.64 8.61 -1.54
C ASP A 482 14.59 9.39 -2.39
N CYS A 483 13.33 8.95 -2.46
CA CYS A 483 12.29 9.58 -3.29
C CYS A 483 10.84 9.51 -2.78
N ASP A 484 10.54 8.91 -1.62
CA ASP A 484 9.28 9.18 -0.95
C ASP A 484 9.31 10.54 -0.23
N ASN A 485 8.32 10.77 0.64
CA ASN A 485 8.06 12.01 1.35
C ASN A 485 7.46 11.69 2.74
N ASP A 486 7.58 10.45 3.22
CA ASP A 486 6.86 9.78 4.32
C ASP A 486 7.47 8.35 4.48
N ASP A 487 8.79 8.23 4.62
CA ASP A 487 9.59 7.00 4.34
C ASP A 487 9.21 5.75 5.20
N ASP A 488 8.52 5.94 6.32
CA ASP A 488 8.00 4.87 7.18
C ASP A 488 6.46 4.72 7.18
N ASN A 489 5.77 5.54 6.37
CA ASN A 489 4.31 5.63 6.19
C ASN A 489 3.49 5.89 7.47
N ASP A 490 4.02 6.63 8.45
CA ASP A 490 3.25 7.06 9.61
C ASP A 490 2.21 8.17 9.30
N GLY A 491 2.48 8.98 8.27
CA GLY A 491 1.64 10.10 7.86
C GLY A 491 2.17 11.48 8.25
N ILE A 492 3.40 11.58 8.76
CA ILE A 492 4.16 12.82 8.94
C ILE A 492 5.27 12.88 7.87
N PRO A 493 5.31 13.91 7.00
CA PRO A 493 6.34 13.97 5.97
C PRO A 493 7.76 14.25 6.50
N ASP A 494 8.78 13.60 5.93
CA ASP A 494 10.21 13.67 6.36
C ASP A 494 10.76 15.09 6.54
N GLU A 495 10.22 16.05 5.77
CA GLU A 495 10.55 17.48 5.85
C GLU A 495 10.17 18.16 7.19
N VAL A 496 9.34 17.49 7.99
CA VAL A 496 8.87 17.91 9.32
C VAL A 496 8.85 16.78 10.35
N ASP A 497 9.23 15.56 9.97
CA ASP A 497 9.36 14.41 10.86
C ASP A 497 10.68 14.48 11.66
N ASN A 498 10.64 14.17 12.94
CA ASN A 498 11.83 14.06 13.80
C ASN A 498 12.47 12.65 13.84
N CYS A 499 11.79 11.64 13.28
CA CYS A 499 12.28 10.28 13.01
C CYS A 499 11.81 9.71 11.65
N PRO A 500 12.18 10.30 10.49
CA PRO A 500 11.65 9.90 9.18
C PRO A 500 11.70 8.40 8.79
N LEU A 501 12.57 7.62 9.45
CA LEU A 501 12.78 6.20 9.16
C LEU A 501 12.26 5.28 10.30
N THR A 502 11.43 5.76 11.23
CA THR A 502 10.96 5.00 12.40
C THR A 502 9.62 5.51 12.95
N PHE A 503 8.53 5.00 12.35
CA PHE A 503 7.11 5.28 12.62
C PHE A 503 6.81 5.74 14.05
N ASN A 504 6.45 7.03 14.23
CA ASN A 504 6.33 7.61 15.57
C ASN A 504 5.04 8.42 15.87
N THR A 505 4.25 8.85 14.87
CA THR A 505 2.95 9.58 14.73
C THR A 505 2.54 10.66 15.74
N PHE A 506 3.04 10.58 16.98
CA PHE A 506 2.87 11.53 18.05
C PHE A 506 3.97 12.59 18.05
N GLN A 507 5.08 12.37 17.32
CA GLN A 507 6.19 13.31 17.17
C GLN A 507 6.65 13.84 18.54
N VAL A 508 7.04 12.89 19.40
CA VAL A 508 7.59 13.19 20.72
C VAL A 508 9.07 13.54 20.55
N ASP A 509 9.48 14.57 21.27
CA ASP A 509 10.80 15.19 21.27
C ASP A 509 10.98 15.73 22.70
N THR A 510 11.54 14.89 23.58
CA THR A 510 11.53 15.12 25.03
C THR A 510 12.49 16.25 25.46
N ASP A 511 13.65 16.40 24.82
CA ASP A 511 14.63 17.47 25.12
C ASP A 511 14.53 18.73 24.22
N ASN A 512 13.90 18.62 23.03
CA ASN A 512 13.76 19.65 22.00
C ASN A 512 15.07 19.94 21.21
N ASP A 513 15.91 18.91 21.00
CA ASP A 513 17.04 18.86 20.06
C ASP A 513 16.56 18.87 18.58
N GLY A 514 15.52 18.08 18.28
CA GLY A 514 14.93 17.93 16.95
C GLY A 514 15.04 16.53 16.34
N ILE A 515 15.65 15.56 17.03
CA ILE A 515 15.41 14.12 16.87
C ILE A 515 14.16 13.75 17.71
N GLY A 516 13.57 12.57 17.52
CA GLY A 516 12.44 12.10 18.34
C GLY A 516 12.71 10.84 19.17
N ASP A 517 11.94 10.70 20.25
CA ASP A 517 11.97 9.59 21.24
C ASP A 517 11.76 8.16 20.66
N ALA A 518 11.62 8.03 19.33
CA ALA A 518 11.52 6.74 18.62
C ALA A 518 12.82 6.33 17.91
N CYS A 519 13.74 7.28 17.69
CA CYS A 519 14.95 7.10 16.90
C CYS A 519 16.20 7.81 17.48
N ASP A 520 16.05 8.61 18.55
CA ASP A 520 17.21 8.99 19.36
C ASP A 520 17.74 7.77 20.15
N THR A 521 18.75 8.03 20.97
CA THR A 521 19.52 7.09 21.77
C THR A 521 20.00 7.71 23.09
N ASP A 522 19.43 8.87 23.47
CA ASP A 522 19.71 9.68 24.65
C ASP A 522 18.48 10.64 24.81
N ASP A 523 17.26 10.08 24.88
CA ASP A 523 15.95 10.78 24.63
C ASP A 523 15.70 12.09 25.42
N ASP A 524 16.44 12.37 26.51
CA ASP A 524 16.38 13.63 27.27
C ASP A 524 17.70 14.44 27.34
N ASN A 525 18.74 13.99 26.62
CA ASN A 525 20.09 14.54 26.54
C ASN A 525 20.84 14.72 27.88
N ASP A 526 20.59 13.89 28.91
CA ASP A 526 21.43 13.88 30.11
C ASP A 526 22.86 13.32 29.88
N GLY A 527 23.04 12.51 28.84
CA GLY A 527 24.29 11.84 28.47
C GLY A 527 24.39 10.36 28.83
N PHE A 528 23.30 9.72 29.27
CA PHE A 528 23.15 8.28 29.44
C PHE A 528 22.16 7.72 28.40
N PRO A 529 22.62 6.85 27.47
CA PRO A 529 21.72 6.25 26.50
C PRO A 529 20.60 5.41 27.13
N ASP A 530 19.37 5.53 26.62
CA ASP A 530 18.13 4.87 27.08
C ASP A 530 18.22 3.34 27.30
N ASN A 531 19.17 2.65 26.65
CA ASN A 531 19.43 1.23 26.91
C ASN A 531 20.27 0.92 28.17
N VAL A 532 20.75 1.94 28.88
CA VAL A 532 21.46 1.88 30.17
C VAL A 532 20.98 2.92 31.19
N ASP A 533 20.20 3.91 30.77
CA ASP A 533 19.47 4.84 31.63
C ASP A 533 18.35 4.14 32.43
N ASN A 534 18.09 4.61 33.65
CA ASN A 534 16.97 4.21 34.50
C ASN A 534 15.76 5.16 34.46
N CYS A 535 15.86 6.34 33.82
CA CYS A 535 14.77 7.26 33.52
C CYS A 535 14.84 7.92 32.12
N PRO A 536 14.85 7.15 31.00
CA PRO A 536 15.02 7.64 29.61
C PRO A 536 14.37 8.97 29.18
N PHE A 537 13.24 9.35 29.77
CA PHE A 537 12.46 10.53 29.40
C PHE A 537 12.46 11.62 30.50
N THR A 538 13.41 11.63 31.45
CA THR A 538 13.38 12.50 32.65
C THR A 538 14.77 12.78 33.25
N PHE A 539 15.57 13.58 32.53
CA PHE A 539 16.93 14.08 32.82
C PHE A 539 17.42 13.88 34.26
N ASN A 540 18.23 12.84 34.48
CA ASN A 540 18.73 12.45 35.80
C ASN A 540 20.22 12.01 35.78
N PRO A 541 21.18 12.91 35.49
CA PRO A 541 22.58 12.53 35.20
C PRO A 541 23.42 12.12 36.42
N ASP A 542 22.78 11.90 37.58
CA ASP A 542 23.34 11.15 38.71
C ASP A 542 22.86 9.69 38.80
N GLN A 543 21.87 9.30 38.00
CA GLN A 543 21.35 7.94 37.80
C GLN A 543 20.99 7.29 39.14
N ALA A 544 20.30 8.05 39.99
CA ALA A 544 19.86 7.62 41.30
C ALA A 544 18.73 6.57 41.20
N ASP A 545 18.82 5.55 42.06
CA ASP A 545 17.88 4.42 42.20
C ASP A 545 18.04 3.94 43.66
N ALA A 546 17.13 4.40 44.52
CA ALA A 546 17.19 4.21 45.97
C ALA A 546 16.82 2.79 46.40
N ASN A 547 15.86 2.17 45.70
CA ASN A 547 15.31 0.85 46.04
C ASN A 547 16.03 -0.31 45.33
N GLY A 548 16.64 -0.05 44.17
CA GLY A 548 17.45 -0.99 43.39
C GLY A 548 16.67 -1.85 42.38
N ASP A 549 15.46 -1.44 41.96
CA ASP A 549 14.64 -2.20 40.99
C ASP A 549 14.95 -1.92 39.51
N GLY A 550 15.62 -0.80 39.23
CA GLY A 550 16.03 -0.37 37.89
C GLY A 550 15.18 0.73 37.25
N ILE A 551 14.23 1.32 37.98
CA ILE A 551 13.60 2.61 37.65
C ILE A 551 14.26 3.69 38.51
N GLY A 552 14.64 4.83 37.93
CA GLY A 552 15.35 5.87 38.67
C GLY A 552 14.45 6.77 39.54
N ASP A 553 15.04 7.34 40.59
CA ASP A 553 14.35 8.20 41.58
C ASP A 553 13.64 9.42 40.94
N ALA A 554 14.08 9.84 39.75
CA ALA A 554 13.51 10.98 39.02
C ALA A 554 12.18 10.67 38.31
N CYS A 555 11.90 9.40 38.01
CA CYS A 555 10.74 8.95 37.24
C CYS A 555 9.92 7.84 37.92
N ALA A 556 10.38 7.29 39.05
CA ALA A 556 9.62 6.33 39.84
C ALA A 556 8.34 6.96 40.44
N ASP A 557 7.21 6.26 40.30
CA ASP A 557 5.93 6.60 40.98
C ASP A 557 5.97 6.31 42.49
N ASP A 558 6.96 5.51 42.94
CA ASP A 558 7.19 4.94 44.27
C ASP A 558 8.72 4.76 44.41
N ILE A 559 9.40 5.72 45.05
CA ILE A 559 10.88 5.85 44.99
C ILE A 559 11.58 4.80 45.87
N ASP A 560 11.08 4.52 47.07
CA ASP A 560 11.72 3.58 48.00
C ASP A 560 11.15 2.14 47.95
N GLY A 561 10.07 1.91 47.20
CA GLY A 561 9.56 0.59 46.86
C GLY A 561 8.66 -0.04 47.92
N ASP A 562 8.01 0.77 48.77
CA ASP A 562 7.15 0.28 49.85
C ASP A 562 5.73 -0.14 49.38
N GLY A 563 5.27 0.41 48.25
CA GLY A 563 3.95 0.18 47.67
C GLY A 563 2.94 1.32 47.83
N ILE A 564 3.31 2.42 48.48
CA ILE A 564 2.58 3.68 48.52
C ILE A 564 3.19 4.64 47.48
N PRO A 565 2.42 5.13 46.47
CA PRO A 565 2.98 6.07 45.50
C PRO A 565 3.34 7.42 46.14
N ASN A 566 4.42 8.06 45.68
CA ASN A 566 5.01 9.32 46.18
C ASN A 566 4.02 10.49 46.41
N VAL A 567 2.85 10.45 45.74
CA VAL A 567 1.79 11.47 45.82
C VAL A 567 0.71 11.19 46.88
N LEU A 568 0.81 10.06 47.56
CA LEU A 568 0.00 9.62 48.70
C LEU A 568 0.84 9.26 49.93
N ASP A 569 2.16 9.19 49.76
CA ASP A 569 3.16 8.86 50.77
C ASP A 569 3.53 10.10 51.60
N ASN A 570 3.60 9.95 52.93
CA ASN A 570 4.07 10.98 53.86
C ASN A 570 5.61 10.99 54.07
N CYS A 571 6.32 9.96 53.63
CA CYS A 571 7.79 9.90 53.56
C CYS A 571 8.33 9.37 52.21
N PRO A 572 8.13 10.05 51.05
CA PRO A 572 8.39 9.57 49.67
C PRO A 572 9.82 9.15 49.25
N ASN A 573 10.73 8.92 50.21
CA ASN A 573 12.11 8.50 50.01
C ASN A 573 12.60 7.57 51.17
N ILE A 574 11.74 7.21 52.13
CA ILE A 574 12.06 6.45 53.34
C ILE A 574 10.93 5.46 53.73
N TYR A 575 10.85 4.36 52.98
CA TYR A 575 10.09 3.11 53.20
C TYR A 575 9.36 3.01 54.55
N ASN A 576 8.05 3.32 54.59
CA ASN A 576 7.24 3.35 55.80
C ASN A 576 5.78 2.88 55.57
N THR A 577 5.63 1.59 55.26
CA THR A 577 4.35 0.96 54.81
C THR A 577 3.15 1.07 55.78
N ASP A 578 3.37 1.53 57.01
CA ASP A 578 2.32 1.83 57.99
C ASP A 578 1.81 3.28 57.92
N GLN A 579 2.54 4.19 57.29
CA GLN A 579 2.18 5.60 57.06
C GLN A 579 1.72 6.28 58.35
N LEU A 580 2.54 6.12 59.40
CA LEU A 580 2.33 6.79 60.68
C LEU A 580 2.67 8.29 60.54
N ASP A 581 1.86 9.09 61.23
CA ASP A 581 1.82 10.57 61.22
C ASP A 581 1.25 10.93 62.60
N SER A 582 2.14 11.05 63.60
CA SER A 582 1.74 11.08 65.01
C SER A 582 1.17 12.43 65.49
N ASP A 583 1.64 13.57 64.95
CA ASP A 583 1.07 14.91 65.23
C ASP A 583 -0.06 15.33 64.26
N GLY A 584 -0.01 14.90 62.99
CA GLY A 584 -0.96 15.26 61.94
C GLY A 584 -0.53 16.42 61.00
N ASP A 585 0.75 16.78 60.94
CA ASP A 585 1.35 17.73 59.99
C ASP A 585 1.19 17.24 58.53
N GLY A 586 1.43 15.95 58.31
CA GLY A 586 1.45 15.31 57.00
C GLY A 586 2.85 14.93 56.47
N MET A 587 3.91 15.15 57.26
CA MET A 587 5.09 14.29 57.25
C MET A 587 4.77 12.97 57.99
N GLY A 588 5.73 12.05 58.09
CA GLY A 588 5.54 10.81 58.86
C GLY A 588 6.72 10.48 59.77
N ASP A 589 6.47 9.68 60.80
CA ASP A 589 7.40 9.26 61.87
C ASP A 589 8.68 8.54 61.36
N ALA A 590 8.80 8.30 60.05
CA ALA A 590 9.99 7.73 59.41
C ALA A 590 10.93 8.80 58.79
N CYS A 591 10.46 10.04 58.66
CA CYS A 591 11.16 11.13 57.98
C CYS A 591 10.99 12.52 58.61
N ASP A 592 10.03 12.71 59.52
CA ASP A 592 10.02 13.86 60.41
C ASP A 592 11.17 13.77 61.46
N ASN A 593 11.28 14.80 62.28
CA ASN A 593 12.34 15.03 63.25
C ASN A 593 11.78 15.74 64.50
N ASP A 594 10.45 15.71 64.71
CA ASP A 594 9.63 16.33 65.77
C ASP A 594 8.27 15.55 65.79
N ASP A 595 8.31 14.20 65.81
CA ASP A 595 7.18 13.30 65.40
C ASP A 595 5.81 13.55 66.09
N ASP A 596 5.79 14.19 67.27
CA ASP A 596 4.55 14.52 68.02
C ASP A 596 4.19 16.03 68.04
N GLY A 597 5.02 16.87 67.41
CA GLY A 597 4.76 18.29 67.20
C GLY A 597 4.87 19.19 68.43
N ASP A 598 5.57 18.76 69.50
CA ASP A 598 5.78 19.61 70.69
C ASP A 598 6.74 20.79 70.44
N GLY A 599 7.69 20.64 69.51
CA GLY A 599 8.75 21.60 69.21
C GLY A 599 10.13 21.21 69.78
N ILE A 600 10.28 19.98 70.28
CA ILE A 600 11.53 19.32 70.62
C ILE A 600 11.73 18.17 69.63
N SER A 601 12.93 18.08 69.07
CA SER A 601 13.25 17.02 68.09
C SER A 601 13.53 15.71 68.81
N ASP A 602 12.97 14.59 68.34
CA ASP A 602 13.15 13.20 68.82
C ASP A 602 14.60 12.81 69.18
N THR A 603 15.59 13.34 68.45
CA THR A 603 17.02 13.16 68.78
C THR A 603 17.48 13.78 70.12
N SER A 604 16.62 14.60 70.73
CA SER A 604 16.79 15.37 71.96
C SER A 604 15.57 15.28 72.90
N ASP A 605 14.55 14.52 72.51
CA ASP A 605 13.28 14.34 73.23
C ASP A 605 13.34 13.11 74.15
N ASN A 606 12.64 13.16 75.29
CA ASN A 606 12.51 12.03 76.22
C ASN A 606 11.17 11.26 76.10
N CYS A 607 10.18 11.78 75.37
CA CYS A 607 8.99 11.07 74.91
C CYS A 607 8.65 11.34 73.43
N PRO A 608 9.53 11.02 72.45
CA PRO A 608 9.40 11.34 71.01
C PRO A 608 8.06 11.14 70.26
N LEU A 609 7.04 10.52 70.84
CA LEU A 609 5.75 10.19 70.22
C LEU A 609 4.56 10.62 71.10
N VAL A 610 4.76 11.46 72.12
CA VAL A 610 3.79 11.74 73.20
C VAL A 610 3.88 13.19 73.77
N TYR A 611 3.85 14.21 72.92
CA TYR A 611 3.69 15.66 73.18
C TYR A 611 3.92 16.10 74.64
N ASN A 612 5.16 16.44 75.01
CA ASN A 612 5.53 16.83 76.37
C ASN A 612 6.49 18.04 76.43
N PRO A 613 6.04 19.26 76.03
CA PRO A 613 6.92 20.41 75.77
C PRO A 613 7.51 21.09 77.02
N ASP A 614 7.39 20.47 78.19
CA ASP A 614 8.15 20.79 79.40
C ASP A 614 9.28 19.80 79.70
N GLN A 615 9.34 18.67 78.99
CA GLN A 615 10.37 17.63 79.03
C GLN A 615 10.68 17.20 80.48
N LEU A 616 9.63 16.96 81.25
CA LEU A 616 9.73 16.51 82.63
C LEU A 616 10.27 15.06 82.67
N ASP A 617 11.25 14.86 83.54
CA ASP A 617 11.97 13.61 83.80
C ASP A 617 12.34 13.66 85.30
N THR A 618 11.67 12.85 86.11
CA THR A 618 11.68 12.99 87.58
C THR A 618 12.77 12.15 88.25
N ASP A 619 13.06 10.95 87.77
CA ASP A 619 14.17 10.11 88.26
C ASP A 619 15.53 10.39 87.56
N SER A 620 15.50 10.97 86.35
CA SER A 620 16.64 11.18 85.44
C SER A 620 17.18 9.91 84.74
N ASP A 621 16.32 8.95 84.41
CA ASP A 621 16.58 7.82 83.50
C ASP A 621 16.86 8.31 82.06
N GLY A 622 16.05 9.26 81.59
CA GLY A 622 16.03 9.76 80.21
C GLY A 622 14.78 9.42 79.41
N ILE A 623 13.78 8.80 80.01
CA ILE A 623 12.38 8.75 79.56
C ILE A 623 11.62 9.92 80.22
N GLY A 624 10.59 10.47 79.57
CA GLY A 624 9.77 11.54 80.14
C GLY A 624 8.53 11.04 80.89
N ASN A 625 8.09 11.79 81.91
CA ASN A 625 7.00 11.41 82.82
C ASN A 625 5.63 11.09 82.15
N ILE A 626 5.41 11.44 80.88
CA ILE A 626 4.15 11.11 80.17
C ILE A 626 4.20 9.77 79.43
N CYS A 627 5.41 9.20 79.25
CA CYS A 627 5.63 7.95 78.53
C CYS A 627 6.42 6.90 79.35
N ASP A 628 6.94 7.26 80.53
CA ASP A 628 7.32 6.27 81.53
C ASP A 628 6.09 5.61 82.19
N ASN A 629 6.35 4.69 83.11
CA ASN A 629 5.37 3.86 83.82
C ASN A 629 5.80 3.63 85.30
N ASP A 630 6.84 4.32 85.77
CA ASP A 630 7.53 4.20 87.07
C ASP A 630 8.29 5.54 87.31
N ASP A 631 7.54 6.64 87.39
CA ASP A 631 7.97 8.05 87.24
C ASP A 631 9.11 8.51 88.17
N ASP A 632 9.38 7.78 89.25
CA ASP A 632 10.50 8.03 90.17
C ASP A 632 11.49 6.85 90.36
N ASN A 633 11.21 5.71 89.69
CA ASN A 633 12.05 4.53 89.58
C ASN A 633 12.35 3.84 90.93
N ASP A 634 11.39 3.85 91.86
CA ASP A 634 11.42 2.99 93.06
C ASP A 634 11.21 1.49 92.73
N GLY A 635 10.48 1.21 91.64
CA GLY A 635 10.05 -0.13 91.23
C GLY A 635 8.55 -0.44 91.41
N VAL A 636 7.72 0.56 91.71
CA VAL A 636 6.26 0.50 91.79
C VAL A 636 5.66 1.49 90.79
N GLY A 637 5.17 0.97 89.66
CA GLY A 637 4.63 1.83 88.61
C GLY A 637 3.39 2.63 88.99
N ASP A 638 3.29 3.84 88.44
CA ASP A 638 2.41 4.97 88.82
C ASP A 638 0.93 4.59 88.99
N ASP A 639 0.43 3.70 88.12
CA ASP A 639 -0.94 3.16 88.12
C ASP A 639 -1.28 2.38 89.43
N THR A 640 -0.27 2.16 90.29
CA THR A 640 -0.34 1.47 91.58
C THR A 640 0.45 2.13 92.73
N ASP A 641 1.12 3.24 92.48
CA ASP A 641 1.97 3.94 93.47
C ASP A 641 1.16 4.96 94.30
N ASN A 642 1.42 5.04 95.62
CA ASN A 642 0.84 6.05 96.51
C ASN A 642 1.64 7.37 96.61
N CYS A 643 2.85 7.46 96.05
CA CYS A 643 3.70 8.66 96.01
C CYS A 643 4.49 8.82 94.69
N SER A 644 3.84 8.72 93.52
CA SER A 644 4.38 8.64 92.12
C SER A 644 5.37 9.69 91.59
N PHE A 645 6.04 10.46 92.46
CA PHE A 645 7.12 11.41 92.15
C PHE A 645 8.16 11.51 93.30
N ILE A 646 8.11 10.64 94.32
CA ILE A 646 8.94 10.65 95.54
C ILE A 646 9.22 9.18 96.01
N PRO A 647 10.39 8.58 95.67
CA PRO A 647 10.59 7.12 95.76
C PRO A 647 10.35 6.48 97.14
N ASN A 648 9.40 5.54 97.23
CA ASN A 648 9.01 4.84 98.46
C ASN A 648 8.64 3.36 98.24
N ALA A 649 9.60 2.55 97.78
CA ALA A 649 9.38 1.15 97.36
C ALA A 649 8.92 0.17 98.47
N ASP A 650 8.71 0.64 99.71
CA ASP A 650 8.00 -0.07 100.77
C ASP A 650 6.48 0.19 100.80
N GLN A 651 6.02 1.27 100.14
CA GLN A 651 4.64 1.71 99.99
C GLN A 651 3.91 1.77 101.34
N SER A 652 4.58 2.43 102.29
CA SER A 652 4.02 2.71 103.62
C SER A 652 2.89 3.75 103.49
N ASP A 653 1.82 3.50 104.24
CA ASP A 653 0.52 4.19 104.27
C ASP A 653 -0.04 3.92 105.67
N ALA A 654 0.30 4.78 106.64
CA ALA A 654 0.12 4.51 108.06
C ALA A 654 -1.34 4.67 108.54
N ASP A 655 -2.15 5.55 107.93
CA ASP A 655 -3.58 5.71 108.24
C ASP A 655 -4.52 4.87 107.34
N GLY A 656 -4.14 4.59 106.09
CA GLY A 656 -4.91 3.83 105.10
C GLY A 656 -5.75 4.67 104.12
N ASP A 657 -5.44 5.96 103.92
CA ASP A 657 -6.07 6.89 102.98
C ASP A 657 -5.74 6.55 101.50
N GLY A 658 -4.49 6.17 101.24
CA GLY A 658 -3.96 5.86 99.90
C GLY A 658 -3.00 6.91 99.32
N GLN A 659 -2.65 7.95 100.07
CA GLN A 659 -1.36 8.65 99.97
C GLN A 659 -0.30 7.86 100.76
N GLY A 660 1.00 8.11 100.54
CA GLY A 660 2.08 7.41 101.26
C GLY A 660 2.88 8.28 102.20
N ASP A 661 3.42 7.67 103.27
CA ASP A 661 4.11 8.37 104.38
C ASP A 661 5.18 9.38 103.91
N VAL A 662 5.91 9.10 102.83
CA VAL A 662 6.98 10.02 102.36
C VAL A 662 6.46 11.29 101.66
N CYS A 663 5.17 11.31 101.31
CA CYS A 663 4.52 12.39 100.57
C CYS A 663 3.25 12.94 101.24
N ASP A 664 2.85 12.43 102.41
CA ASP A 664 1.89 13.09 103.30
C ASP A 664 2.54 14.22 104.15
N ASP A 665 1.70 14.96 104.88
CA ASP A 665 2.06 15.97 105.89
C ASP A 665 1.48 15.61 107.30
N ASP A 666 0.68 14.54 107.46
CA ASP A 666 -0.05 14.10 108.68
C ASP A 666 -0.15 12.54 108.69
N ASP A 667 0.99 11.85 108.78
CA ASP A 667 1.23 10.40 108.54
C ASP A 667 0.14 9.44 109.09
N ASP A 668 -0.32 9.65 110.33
CA ASP A 668 -1.32 8.82 110.99
C ASP A 668 -2.74 9.43 111.08
N ASN A 669 -2.90 10.62 110.50
CA ASN A 669 -4.14 11.39 110.34
C ASN A 669 -4.89 11.70 111.65
N ASP A 670 -4.16 11.83 112.78
CA ASP A 670 -4.74 12.33 114.04
C ASP A 670 -5.11 13.82 113.98
N GLY A 671 -4.44 14.59 113.10
CA GLY A 671 -4.61 16.02 112.91
C GLY A 671 -3.47 16.88 113.49
N VAL A 672 -2.28 16.29 113.67
CA VAL A 672 -1.04 16.95 114.10
C VAL A 672 0.05 16.63 113.07
N PRO A 673 0.40 17.58 112.19
CA PRO A 673 1.39 17.36 111.14
C PRO A 673 2.78 16.94 111.67
N ASP A 674 3.41 15.95 111.04
CA ASP A 674 4.60 15.18 111.51
C ASP A 674 5.75 16.08 111.96
N ILE A 675 5.93 17.20 111.26
CA ILE A 675 6.91 18.25 111.58
C ILE A 675 6.74 18.88 112.97
N SER A 676 5.63 18.59 113.65
CA SER A 676 5.24 19.03 114.99
C SER A 676 4.75 17.89 115.89
N ASP A 677 4.74 16.65 115.40
CA ASP A 677 4.28 15.47 116.14
C ASP A 677 5.45 14.77 116.86
N ASN A 678 5.17 14.20 118.04
CA ASN A 678 6.15 13.43 118.84
C ASN A 678 5.99 11.89 118.73
N CYS A 679 4.97 11.40 118.00
CA CYS A 679 4.77 10.02 117.56
C CYS A 679 4.11 9.91 116.15
N PRO A 680 4.64 10.52 115.05
CA PRO A 680 3.96 10.66 113.75
C PRO A 680 3.21 9.44 113.16
N PHE A 681 3.65 8.21 113.48
CA PHE A 681 3.09 6.96 112.97
C PHE A 681 2.18 6.23 114.00
N THR A 682 1.64 6.89 115.03
CA THR A 682 0.85 6.28 116.12
C THR A 682 -0.05 7.31 116.85
N PRO A 683 -1.36 7.40 116.50
CA PRO A 683 -2.20 8.56 116.85
C PRO A 683 -2.26 8.93 118.33
N ASN A 684 -1.80 10.13 118.68
CA ASN A 684 -1.79 10.70 120.02
C ASN A 684 -2.13 12.22 120.05
N PRO A 685 -3.41 12.64 119.81
CA PRO A 685 -3.78 14.05 119.65
C PRO A 685 -3.67 14.93 120.91
N ASP A 686 -3.20 14.38 122.03
CA ASP A 686 -2.87 15.11 123.25
C ASP A 686 -1.36 15.38 123.43
N GLN A 687 -0.50 14.79 122.58
CA GLN A 687 0.94 15.06 122.47
C GLN A 687 1.64 15.05 123.83
N LEU A 688 1.29 14.07 124.66
CA LEU A 688 1.89 13.85 125.97
C LEU A 688 3.35 13.37 125.83
N ASP A 689 4.22 13.97 126.62
CA ASP A 689 5.67 13.75 126.70
C ASP A 689 6.04 14.03 128.17
N THR A 690 6.28 12.97 128.94
CA THR A 690 6.39 13.00 130.40
C THR A 690 7.80 13.35 130.90
N ASP A 691 8.87 12.90 130.22
CA ASP A 691 10.25 13.24 130.58
C ASP A 691 10.78 14.52 129.89
N GLY A 692 10.22 14.88 128.73
CA GLY A 692 10.56 16.05 127.94
C GLY A 692 11.67 15.83 126.91
N ASP A 693 11.94 14.60 126.47
CA ASP A 693 12.97 14.32 125.44
C ASP A 693 12.51 14.64 124.00
N GLY A 694 11.20 14.66 123.76
CA GLY A 694 10.57 14.95 122.47
C GLY A 694 9.98 13.73 121.73
N ILE A 695 9.93 12.56 122.37
CA ILE A 695 9.17 11.38 121.93
C ILE A 695 7.89 11.30 122.78
N GLY A 696 6.73 11.03 122.16
CA GLY A 696 5.47 10.99 122.90
C GLY A 696 5.28 9.72 123.74
N ASP A 697 4.59 9.84 124.88
CA ASP A 697 4.34 8.77 125.87
C ASP A 697 3.76 7.47 125.24
N VAL A 698 3.06 7.60 124.11
CA VAL A 698 2.40 6.48 123.39
C VAL A 698 3.39 5.63 122.59
N CYS A 699 4.46 6.24 122.05
CA CYS A 699 5.53 5.56 121.31
C CYS A 699 6.85 5.43 122.13
N ALA A 700 6.95 6.12 123.27
CA ALA A 700 8.05 6.02 124.22
C ALA A 700 8.22 4.59 124.78
N ASN A 701 9.48 4.22 125.03
CA ASN A 701 9.86 2.90 125.56
C ASN A 701 10.28 2.93 127.05
N ASP A 702 10.37 4.13 127.58
CA ASP A 702 10.91 4.62 128.86
C ASP A 702 10.24 6.01 128.97
N ILE A 703 9.19 6.15 129.79
CA ILE A 703 8.26 7.32 129.75
C ILE A 703 8.72 8.46 130.68
N ASP A 704 9.46 8.15 131.74
CA ASP A 704 9.94 9.16 132.70
C ASP A 704 11.44 9.46 132.61
N GLY A 705 12.17 8.78 131.72
CA GLY A 705 13.56 9.03 131.39
C GLY A 705 14.56 8.49 132.41
N ASP A 706 14.18 7.54 133.27
CA ASP A 706 15.07 6.98 134.30
C ASP A 706 16.16 6.05 133.74
N GLY A 707 15.93 5.45 132.57
CA GLY A 707 16.82 4.50 131.91
C GLY A 707 16.43 3.03 132.06
N ILE A 708 15.30 2.73 132.71
CA ILE A 708 14.62 1.44 132.78
C ILE A 708 13.43 1.48 131.81
N LYS A 709 13.10 0.34 131.20
CA LYS A 709 11.98 0.26 130.25
C LYS A 709 10.66 0.12 130.99
N ASN A 710 9.60 0.72 130.45
CA ASN A 710 8.20 0.61 130.95
C ASN A 710 7.72 -0.82 131.26
N SER A 711 8.35 -1.86 130.67
CA SER A 711 8.04 -3.27 130.87
C SER A 711 8.83 -3.98 131.98
N ASP A 712 9.95 -3.40 132.39
CA ASP A 712 10.89 -3.93 133.41
C ASP A 712 10.95 -3.02 134.67
N ASP A 713 10.24 -1.89 134.64
CA ASP A 713 10.16 -0.83 135.66
C ASP A 713 9.00 -1.07 136.64
N ASN A 714 9.23 -0.82 137.93
CA ASN A 714 8.24 -0.91 139.00
C ASN A 714 7.51 0.41 139.34
N CYS A 715 7.89 1.55 138.75
CA CYS A 715 7.12 2.80 138.73
C CYS A 715 7.19 3.53 137.35
N PRO A 716 6.62 3.00 136.25
CA PRO A 716 6.80 3.46 134.85
C PRO A 716 6.37 4.90 134.45
N LEU A 717 6.18 5.81 135.41
CA LEU A 717 5.73 7.20 135.24
C LEU A 717 6.37 8.16 136.29
N ASP A 718 7.26 7.68 137.17
CA ASP A 718 7.67 8.35 138.42
C ASP A 718 9.18 8.17 138.75
N TYR A 719 10.07 8.45 137.77
CA TYR A 719 11.55 8.49 137.80
C TYR A 719 12.21 7.86 139.04
N ASN A 720 12.53 6.57 138.99
CA ASN A 720 13.02 5.83 140.16
C ASN A 720 14.21 4.87 139.88
N PRO A 721 15.37 5.34 139.35
CA PRO A 721 16.41 4.48 138.74
C PRO A 721 17.26 3.67 139.75
N GLY A 722 16.82 3.64 141.01
CA GLY A 722 17.25 2.65 141.99
C GLY A 722 16.45 1.36 141.95
N GLN A 723 15.23 1.37 141.37
CA GLN A 723 14.26 0.26 141.29
C GLN A 723 14.15 -0.47 142.63
N LEU A 724 13.96 0.33 143.69
CA LEU A 724 13.83 -0.18 145.05
C LEU A 724 12.39 -0.66 145.25
N ASP A 725 12.29 -1.85 145.83
CA ASP A 725 11.07 -2.54 146.25
C ASP A 725 11.45 -3.23 147.56
N THR A 726 10.97 -2.70 148.69
CA THR A 726 11.45 -3.08 150.03
C THR A 726 10.64 -4.23 150.64
N ASP A 727 9.32 -4.33 150.39
CA ASP A 727 8.49 -5.46 150.83
C ASP A 727 8.48 -6.66 149.84
N ASN A 728 8.75 -6.40 148.54
CA ASN A 728 8.80 -7.33 147.42
C ASN A 728 7.42 -7.76 146.85
N ASP A 729 6.42 -6.87 146.89
CA ASP A 729 5.12 -6.93 146.20
C ASP A 729 5.26 -6.80 144.66
N GLY A 730 6.13 -5.90 144.19
CA GLY A 730 6.35 -5.59 142.78
C GLY A 730 6.04 -4.14 142.36
N ILE A 731 5.51 -3.30 143.26
CA ILE A 731 5.48 -1.84 143.14
C ILE A 731 6.81 -1.26 143.67
N GLY A 732 7.27 -0.12 143.14
CA GLY A 732 8.48 0.54 143.65
C GLY A 732 8.23 1.55 144.76
N ASN A 733 9.18 1.71 145.68
CA ASN A 733 9.16 2.65 146.82
C ASN A 733 8.96 4.15 146.46
N VAL A 734 8.87 4.50 145.18
CA VAL A 734 8.60 5.88 144.72
C VAL A 734 7.11 6.08 144.39
N CYS A 735 6.39 5.00 144.08
CA CYS A 735 4.97 4.99 143.73
C CYS A 735 4.11 4.11 144.67
N ASP A 736 4.70 3.40 145.63
CA ASP A 736 3.99 2.81 146.78
C ASP A 736 3.62 3.87 147.84
N ALA A 737 2.96 3.43 148.91
CA ALA A 737 2.57 4.21 150.08
C ALA A 737 2.72 3.46 151.42
N ASP A 738 3.14 2.19 151.44
CA ASP A 738 3.38 1.33 152.62
C ASP A 738 4.69 0.54 152.40
N ASP A 739 5.81 1.27 152.30
CA ASP A 739 7.10 0.91 151.69
C ASP A 739 7.70 -0.45 152.12
N ASP A 740 7.41 -0.92 153.34
CA ASP A 740 7.91 -2.18 153.90
C ASP A 740 6.82 -3.23 154.21
N GLY A 741 5.56 -2.92 153.88
CA GLY A 741 4.43 -3.82 154.00
C GLY A 741 3.98 -4.16 155.43
N ASP A 742 4.34 -3.37 156.45
CA ASP A 742 3.85 -3.61 157.83
C ASP A 742 2.36 -3.33 158.02
N GLY A 743 1.77 -2.47 157.16
CA GLY A 743 0.37 -2.06 157.22
C GLY A 743 0.19 -0.64 157.79
N VAL A 744 1.20 0.22 157.68
CA VAL A 744 1.22 1.58 158.22
C VAL A 744 1.85 2.52 157.18
N GLU A 745 0.99 3.25 156.46
CA GLU A 745 1.40 4.19 155.40
C GLU A 745 2.60 5.08 155.81
N ASP A 746 3.62 5.21 154.96
CA ASP A 746 4.93 5.86 155.25
C ASP A 746 4.81 7.25 155.91
N VAL A 747 3.76 7.97 155.54
CA VAL A 747 3.43 9.32 156.03
C VAL A 747 3.10 9.36 157.53
N VAL A 748 2.91 8.21 158.18
CA VAL A 748 2.66 8.05 159.62
C VAL A 748 3.54 6.99 160.32
N ASP A 749 4.29 6.18 159.59
CA ASP A 749 5.29 5.27 160.16
C ASP A 749 6.50 6.04 160.75
N ASN A 750 7.06 5.52 161.86
CA ASN A 750 8.30 6.00 162.47
C ASN A 750 9.57 5.24 162.07
N CYS A 751 9.49 4.20 161.24
CA CYS A 751 10.61 3.57 160.53
C CYS A 751 10.17 2.97 159.15
N PRO A 752 9.79 3.79 158.14
CA PRO A 752 9.17 3.35 156.85
C PRO A 752 9.94 2.40 155.90
N LEU A 753 10.93 1.64 156.38
CA LEU A 753 11.81 0.76 155.58
C LEU A 753 12.28 -0.46 156.40
N ASP A 754 11.69 -0.75 157.57
CA ASP A 754 12.29 -1.57 158.64
C ASP A 754 11.28 -2.48 159.43
N PHE A 755 10.06 -2.68 158.91
CA PHE A 755 8.94 -3.53 159.35
C PHE A 755 8.70 -3.54 160.87
N ASN A 756 7.83 -2.64 161.34
CA ASN A 756 7.64 -2.35 162.76
C ASN A 756 6.18 -2.04 163.14
N PRO A 757 5.25 -3.00 162.97
CA PRO A 757 3.79 -2.74 163.03
C PRO A 757 3.25 -2.52 164.46
N ASP A 758 4.13 -2.47 165.47
CA ASP A 758 3.81 -2.00 166.83
C ASP A 758 4.36 -0.59 167.14
N GLN A 759 5.10 0.03 166.21
CA GLN A 759 5.42 1.45 166.14
C GLN A 759 6.08 2.00 167.42
N ILE A 760 6.96 1.19 168.03
CA ILE A 760 7.57 1.48 169.34
C ILE A 760 8.75 2.45 169.22
N ASP A 761 8.52 3.69 169.68
CA ASP A 761 9.57 4.64 170.08
C ASP A 761 9.68 4.68 171.62
N SER A 762 10.77 4.16 172.18
CA SER A 762 11.02 4.16 173.63
C SER A 762 11.58 5.49 174.17
N ASN A 763 12.03 6.41 173.31
CA ASN A 763 12.74 7.63 173.73
C ASN A 763 11.98 8.95 173.46
N GLY A 764 10.96 8.92 172.60
CA GLY A 764 10.03 10.01 172.33
C GLY A 764 10.55 11.03 171.31
N ASN A 765 11.39 10.61 170.37
CA ASN A 765 11.94 11.49 169.32
C ASN A 765 11.17 11.43 167.99
N GLY A 766 10.28 10.46 167.80
CA GLY A 766 9.52 10.25 166.56
C GLY A 766 10.22 9.37 165.51
N ILE A 767 11.21 8.57 165.92
CA ILE A 767 11.86 7.53 165.14
C ILE A 767 11.75 6.22 165.94
N GLY A 768 11.42 5.10 165.31
CA GLY A 768 11.23 3.83 166.00
C GLY A 768 12.52 3.24 166.58
N ASP A 769 12.39 2.43 167.63
CA ASP A 769 13.50 1.73 168.30
C ASP A 769 14.31 0.80 167.37
N VAL A 770 13.75 0.45 166.20
CA VAL A 770 14.39 -0.39 165.17
C VAL A 770 15.42 0.42 164.37
N CYS A 771 15.06 1.61 163.90
CA CYS A 771 15.89 2.43 163.01
C CYS A 771 16.61 3.62 163.71
N ASP A 772 16.28 3.98 164.95
CA ASP A 772 17.05 4.99 165.74
C ASP A 772 18.42 4.45 166.19
N GLY A 773 19.40 4.52 165.28
CA GLY A 773 20.78 4.12 165.52
C GLY A 773 21.56 4.96 166.55
N THR A 774 20.93 5.86 167.33
CA THR A 774 21.64 6.87 168.13
C THR A 774 21.74 6.61 169.64
N SER A 775 22.47 5.56 170.01
CA SER A 775 23.27 5.58 171.26
C SER A 775 24.47 6.55 171.15
N ALA A 776 24.16 7.84 170.94
CA ALA A 776 24.96 9.07 171.03
C ALA A 776 26.48 9.01 170.75
N VAL A 777 26.93 9.60 169.62
CA VAL A 777 28.20 10.38 169.55
C VAL A 777 28.38 11.22 168.25
N ASP A 778 28.77 12.48 168.45
CA ASP A 778 29.58 13.40 167.61
C ASP A 778 29.18 13.88 166.19
N ASP A 779 28.37 14.95 166.20
CA ASP A 779 28.24 16.02 165.20
C ASP A 779 29.56 16.82 164.96
N ILE A 780 30.61 16.18 164.41
CA ILE A 780 31.97 16.79 164.30
C ILE A 780 32.59 16.66 162.89
N LEU A 781 31.83 17.00 161.83
CA LEU A 781 32.39 17.11 160.45
C LEU A 781 31.99 18.35 159.63
N GLN A 782 31.04 19.19 160.04
CA GLN A 782 30.63 20.37 159.24
C GLN A 782 31.62 21.57 159.26
N SER A 783 32.74 21.48 159.99
CA SER A 783 33.55 22.66 160.36
C SER A 783 34.66 23.07 159.38
N ILE A 784 35.07 22.23 158.42
CA ILE A 784 36.20 22.51 157.51
C ILE A 784 35.69 23.01 156.15
N LYS A 785 36.20 24.16 155.70
CA LYS A 785 35.74 24.81 154.46
C LYS A 785 36.91 25.23 153.56
N VAL A 786 36.74 25.02 152.25
CA VAL A 786 37.72 25.35 151.20
C VAL A 786 37.12 26.44 150.32
N TYR A 787 37.87 27.50 150.03
CA TYR A 787 37.42 28.64 149.25
C TYR A 787 38.47 29.05 148.19
N PRO A 788 38.06 29.47 146.98
CA PRO A 788 38.94 30.22 146.08
C PRO A 788 39.37 31.55 146.69
N ASN A 789 40.59 32.01 146.38
CA ASN A 789 41.00 33.41 146.59
C ASN A 789 41.28 34.06 145.22
N PRO A 790 40.30 34.74 144.61
CA PRO A 790 40.36 35.17 143.20
C PRO A 790 41.44 36.19 142.83
N ALA A 791 42.23 36.67 143.79
CA ALA A 791 43.17 37.77 143.57
C ALA A 791 44.60 37.35 143.18
N ASN A 792 45.02 36.09 143.42
CA ASN A 792 46.45 35.69 143.32
C ASN A 792 46.71 34.19 143.00
N ASP A 793 45.84 33.43 142.34
CA ASP A 793 46.04 31.99 142.05
C ASP A 793 46.25 31.08 143.29
N HIS A 794 45.44 31.25 144.34
CA HIS A 794 45.51 30.40 145.55
C HIS A 794 44.12 29.93 146.03
N LEU A 795 44.06 28.76 146.67
CA LEU A 795 42.95 28.37 147.56
C LEU A 795 43.23 28.84 148.99
N LYS A 796 42.19 29.13 149.76
CA LYS A 796 42.24 29.24 151.21
C LYS A 796 41.44 28.11 151.86
N LEU A 797 42.04 27.43 152.82
CA LEU A 797 41.48 26.30 153.56
C LEU A 797 41.36 26.69 155.04
N VAL A 798 40.13 26.80 155.52
CA VAL A 798 39.78 27.28 156.86
C VAL A 798 39.64 26.10 157.83
N LYS A 799 40.40 26.13 158.92
CA LYS A 799 40.43 25.07 159.94
C LYS A 799 39.43 25.36 161.06
N GLY A 800 38.20 24.83 160.95
CA GLY A 800 37.20 24.90 162.02
C GLY A 800 37.50 24.00 163.22
N GLY A 801 38.60 24.24 163.93
CA GLY A 801 39.01 23.53 165.15
C GLY A 801 39.78 22.22 164.94
N SER A 802 39.55 21.51 163.83
CA SER A 802 40.15 20.19 163.56
C SER A 802 41.59 20.26 163.02
N GLU A 803 42.52 19.49 163.58
CA GLU A 803 43.90 19.41 163.08
C GLU A 803 44.01 18.58 161.77
N ILE A 804 44.62 19.19 160.75
CA ILE A 804 44.82 18.58 159.43
C ILE A 804 46.18 17.88 159.40
N LYS A 805 46.17 16.59 159.14
CA LYS A 805 47.36 15.74 159.05
C LYS A 805 48.08 15.89 157.72
N ALA A 806 47.32 15.92 156.62
CA ALA A 806 47.82 16.12 155.27
C ALA A 806 46.72 16.65 154.33
N TRP A 807 47.11 17.24 153.21
CA TRP A 807 46.19 17.46 152.08
C TRP A 807 46.91 17.25 150.75
N PHE A 808 46.14 16.91 149.72
CA PHE A 808 46.58 16.52 148.39
C PHE A 808 45.64 17.11 147.35
N ILE A 809 46.18 17.68 146.26
CA ILE A 809 45.43 18.09 145.08
C ILE A 809 45.80 17.16 143.91
N TYR A 810 44.80 16.66 143.21
CA TYR A 810 44.92 15.77 142.07
C TYR A 810 44.34 16.40 140.79
N ASP A 811 44.83 16.02 139.62
CA ASP A 811 44.13 16.21 138.35
C ASP A 811 43.09 15.10 138.09
N VAL A 812 42.32 15.24 137.00
CA VAL A 812 41.33 14.23 136.56
C VAL A 812 41.94 12.85 136.25
N TYR A 813 43.25 12.78 136.02
CA TYR A 813 43.99 11.52 135.83
C TYR A 813 44.55 10.97 137.15
N ASN A 814 44.05 11.46 138.29
CA ASN A 814 44.43 11.09 139.65
C ASN A 814 45.93 11.26 139.96
N ARG A 815 46.62 12.16 139.24
CA ARG A 815 48.04 12.50 139.49
C ARG A 815 48.11 13.61 140.52
N CYS A 816 48.82 13.39 141.63
CA CYS A 816 48.95 14.40 142.67
C CYS A 816 49.87 15.54 142.21
N LEU A 817 49.30 16.74 142.03
CA LEU A 817 50.02 17.93 141.56
C LEU A 817 50.67 18.71 142.71
N VAL A 818 49.99 18.80 143.85
CA VAL A 818 50.44 19.55 145.03
C VAL A 818 50.02 18.82 146.30
N PHE A 819 50.88 18.71 147.30
CA PHE A 819 50.51 18.18 148.62
C PHE A 819 51.36 18.78 149.75
N ASP A 820 50.85 18.73 150.98
CA ASP A 820 51.65 18.83 152.20
C ASP A 820 51.21 17.75 153.21
N LYS A 821 52.18 17.24 153.98
CA LYS A 821 52.07 16.15 154.97
C LYS A 821 52.52 16.56 156.38
N ASN A 822 52.88 17.84 156.59
CA ASN A 822 53.42 18.35 157.85
C ASN A 822 52.72 19.65 158.33
N VAL A 823 51.43 19.79 158.04
CA VAL A 823 50.61 20.98 158.31
C VAL A 823 50.30 21.14 159.81
N LYS A 824 51.28 21.57 160.61
CA LYS A 824 51.11 21.71 162.07
C LYS A 824 50.61 23.09 162.48
N GLY A 825 49.63 23.12 163.40
CA GLY A 825 49.09 24.33 164.01
C GLY A 825 47.75 24.79 163.41
N ASN A 826 47.01 25.60 164.18
CA ASN A 826 45.58 25.88 163.96
C ASN A 826 45.29 27.08 163.05
N GLU A 827 46.28 27.64 162.35
CA GLU A 827 46.05 28.74 161.40
C GLU A 827 45.58 28.24 160.03
N ASP A 828 44.78 29.05 159.33
CA ASP A 828 44.26 28.77 157.99
C ASP A 828 45.39 28.55 156.98
N VAL A 829 45.24 27.57 156.09
CA VAL A 829 46.25 27.26 155.07
C VAL A 829 45.90 28.00 153.78
N THR A 830 46.88 28.65 153.17
CA THR A 830 46.75 29.21 151.81
C THR A 830 47.62 28.39 150.86
N ILE A 831 47.01 27.82 149.82
CA ILE A 831 47.60 26.82 148.92
C ILE A 831 47.77 27.43 147.55
N SER A 832 48.99 27.43 147.00
CA SER A 832 49.25 27.96 145.66
C SER A 832 48.78 27.00 144.56
N LEU A 833 48.05 27.53 143.59
CA LEU A 833 47.59 26.81 142.40
C LEU A 833 48.46 27.07 141.16
N MET A 834 49.57 27.80 141.29
CA MET A 834 50.45 28.12 140.14
C MET A 834 50.90 26.87 139.34
N SER A 835 51.06 25.72 140.01
CA SER A 835 51.43 24.43 139.39
C SER A 835 50.27 23.64 138.76
N CYS A 836 49.01 24.08 138.94
CA CYS A 836 47.85 23.49 138.27
C CYS A 836 47.61 24.18 136.92
N ASN A 837 47.07 23.46 135.94
CA ASN A 837 46.59 24.05 134.68
C ASN A 837 45.10 24.38 134.78
N SER A 838 44.52 25.03 133.76
CA SER A 838 43.06 25.13 133.64
C SER A 838 42.46 23.72 133.52
N GLY A 839 41.43 23.42 134.32
CA GLY A 839 40.84 22.09 134.41
C GLY A 839 40.20 21.77 135.77
N VAL A 840 39.57 20.59 135.85
CA VAL A 840 38.94 20.07 137.08
C VAL A 840 40.00 19.42 137.97
N HIS A 841 39.90 19.67 139.27
CA HIS A 841 40.80 19.17 140.30
C HIS A 841 40.03 18.66 141.53
N ILE A 842 40.65 17.75 142.27
CA ILE A 842 40.10 17.22 143.52
C ILE A 842 41.09 17.50 144.64
N ILE A 843 40.62 18.11 145.73
CA ILE A 843 41.38 18.22 146.99
C ILE A 843 40.89 17.15 147.98
N ARG A 844 41.84 16.33 148.46
CA ARG A 844 41.66 15.34 149.52
C ARG A 844 42.40 15.81 150.77
N ILE A 845 41.71 15.90 151.90
CA ILE A 845 42.20 16.39 153.18
C ILE A 845 42.13 15.23 154.18
N GLU A 846 43.27 14.83 154.75
CA GLU A 846 43.32 13.85 155.84
C GLU A 846 43.40 14.59 157.19
N LEU A 847 42.54 14.19 158.13
CA LEU A 847 42.49 14.76 159.48
C LEU A 847 43.29 13.90 160.46
N ALA A 848 43.67 14.48 161.60
CA ALA A 848 44.46 13.80 162.62
C ALA A 848 43.76 12.56 163.25
N ASN A 849 42.43 12.54 163.26
CA ASN A 849 41.60 11.42 163.70
C ASN A 849 41.49 10.26 162.67
N GLY A 850 42.04 10.42 161.46
CA GLY A 850 41.96 9.44 160.37
C GLY A 850 40.84 9.68 159.36
N SER A 851 39.87 10.57 159.64
CA SER A 851 38.83 10.95 158.69
C SER A 851 39.42 11.58 157.42
N THR A 852 38.80 11.33 156.28
CA THR A 852 39.14 11.94 154.99
C THR A 852 37.99 12.82 154.51
N LEU A 853 38.27 14.07 154.15
CA LEU A 853 37.34 14.97 153.45
C LEU A 853 37.77 15.14 152.00
N ILE A 854 36.84 15.06 151.05
CA ILE A 854 37.10 15.22 149.61
C ILE A 854 36.21 16.33 149.05
N ARG A 855 36.76 17.20 148.19
CA ARG A 855 36.03 18.25 147.46
C ARG A 855 36.58 18.40 146.03
N ARG A 856 35.67 18.56 145.05
CA ARG A 856 35.97 18.90 143.66
C ARG A 856 36.00 20.43 143.50
N PHE A 857 36.87 20.94 142.64
CA PHE A 857 36.92 22.35 142.23
C PHE A 857 37.46 22.47 140.80
N THR A 858 37.30 23.64 140.19
CA THR A 858 37.80 23.92 138.83
C THR A 858 38.77 25.09 138.88
N VAL A 859 39.86 25.00 138.12
CA VAL A 859 40.82 26.08 137.88
C VAL A 859 40.61 26.61 136.48
N ILE A 860 40.58 27.94 136.34
CA ILE A 860 40.57 28.65 135.07
C ILE A 860 41.67 29.71 135.16
N LYS A 861 42.68 29.58 134.32
CA LYS A 861 43.76 30.56 134.06
C LYS A 861 43.54 31.22 132.71
#